data_AF-A0A0L1L0C4-F1
#
_entry.id   AF-A0A0L1L0C4-F1
#
_cell.length_a   1.000
_cell.length_b   1.000
_cell.length_c   1.000
_cell.angle_alpha   90.00
_cell.angle_beta   90.00
_cell.angle_gamma   90.00
#
_symmetry.space_group_name_H-M   'P 1'
#
loop_
_entity.id
_entity.type
_entity.pdbx_description
1 polymer ?
#
loop_
_entity_poly.entity_id
_entity_poly.type
_entity_poly.pdbx_seq_one_letter_code
_entity_poly.pdbx_strand_id
1 'polypeptide(L)'
;MKSVPVSCSKEVQLTNEDATISKRSANRAGYFEDPLLKLFCKRLAKRTSLINRIYYYRVYAMRTVLDTFLQSFDEVQIINIGCGYDTSTYCLDKNKWKSIRYYEVDFPEVIARKRSLLERIAKEASISTIHMSDVLHRTTFIPCDLGDIDNVMQGLIKGNLVPQKPTLIMAECVLQYINPDTSTRLLTSLGSFFSGHTASVHLVTFDQIEPDDTFGRVMTRTLRKKSSELYGIAKFSSCGEQLKRLRETGWQGKAIPFLNVIQYLREKDPKEASRVDKLEDFDEYESYYETCGHYCFSIGTISASHTSSLQQMVAEIESLEEVNLNREVPLYFSGVVNDATPLPSIGYSGYGHASVGLSLSVSNPRVMTFGGFSKTGKRTNDVFMWDHQTECNIKQCLSTELPCPRMYHSTTHLFSIRSFIEASASNNNSTVTTAIKYEPSAHNQLIDNKVLLYGGRAAPSNVFGEAYLFDCHTESWGKVDIDESEKVPLARYRHAATTLDVSTGCHVFLEECDNKQFYALTSDIFVGSAVVFGGISKEGLCFGDLWLFCSVRRRWIALNTVGSNPEPRHSHAMCYDTIAMNLYISGGIDSSGLVLGDLHCLHLPTRCWKKISSLPFETQLFSHTMTFAASLNSLVFIGGVSPVPGYWRKNGTVRVLDLYRWTLIECRAIPQVCGHQAVFLSDIGALYVVGGGLQCFSFGSAYNESFLLHLENPLIGKPQKNILTIDLSKSCVSGSDWNDVLYKLREPIHFKSMNLGECMVKWKTSDYLCEKEGKRQVIVHNIKEKCITRKDVIYRMDFIQKNFVYQTQSFAELIQDCFQQNIATYFRSIARNDKTCDFWKNFPHIAKDFCLPDIFRKTVLDEKRYWQSCLRVSSENVQLWTHYDIMDNVLCQIVGSKKVLLYPPNAYTDLRMRDSVSRILDPENDPVLRKNALEIVLQPGDVLFIPALWFHSITALSPSIGINIFWKHLDSNYYSSNDNYGNHDLIPMIEARKKLIEQVQDAMSAVPVGYRNFTLQQIADDLKNYR
;
A
#
# COMPACT_ATOMS: atom_id res chain seq x y z
N MET A 1 36.44 23.42 -22.40
CA MET A 1 35.10 23.75 -21.88
C MET A 1 35.09 25.24 -21.58
N LYS A 2 34.32 26.03 -22.33
CA LYS A 2 34.21 27.47 -22.07
C LYS A 2 33.49 27.66 -20.73
N SER A 3 34.07 28.47 -19.86
CA SER A 3 33.43 28.97 -18.64
C SER A 3 32.07 29.57 -19.00
N VAL A 4 31.01 29.07 -18.37
CA VAL A 4 29.68 29.67 -18.49
C VAL A 4 29.76 31.07 -17.87
N PRO A 5 29.44 32.15 -18.61
CA PRO A 5 29.56 33.50 -18.08
C PRO A 5 28.54 33.76 -16.97
N VAL A 6 28.93 34.64 -16.05
CA VAL A 6 28.16 35.26 -14.96
C VAL A 6 26.98 36.07 -15.54
N SER A 7 25.92 35.40 -15.99
CA SER A 7 24.68 36.03 -16.47
C SER A 7 23.45 35.66 -15.63
N CYS A 8 23.64 35.15 -14.40
CA CYS A 8 22.58 34.58 -13.57
C CYS A 8 22.12 35.50 -12.42
N SER A 9 22.67 36.72 -12.27
CA SER A 9 22.47 37.53 -11.06
C SER A 9 21.11 38.21 -10.97
N LYS A 10 20.56 38.76 -12.07
CA LYS A 10 19.38 39.64 -11.98
C LYS A 10 18.09 38.88 -11.69
N GLU A 11 17.84 37.76 -12.35
CA GLU A 11 16.62 36.97 -12.16
C GLU A 11 16.62 36.24 -10.82
N VAL A 12 17.79 35.79 -10.35
CA VAL A 12 17.95 35.26 -8.98
C VAL A 12 17.68 36.36 -7.95
N GLN A 13 18.18 37.59 -8.15
CA GLN A 13 17.84 38.73 -7.27
C GLN A 13 16.33 39.01 -7.21
N LEU A 14 15.59 38.82 -8.31
CA LEU A 14 14.13 39.04 -8.34
C LEU A 14 13.35 37.99 -7.52
N THR A 15 13.94 36.84 -7.20
CA THR A 15 13.27 35.84 -6.35
C THR A 15 12.96 36.37 -4.94
N ASN A 16 13.78 37.30 -4.44
CA ASN A 16 13.51 38.02 -3.19
C ASN A 16 12.21 38.84 -3.27
N GLU A 17 11.92 39.49 -4.40
CA GLU A 17 10.66 40.23 -4.57
C GLU A 17 9.45 39.27 -4.57
N ASP A 18 9.56 38.12 -5.24
CA ASP A 18 8.52 37.07 -5.26
C ASP A 18 8.23 36.52 -3.84
N ALA A 19 9.27 36.28 -3.04
CA ALA A 19 9.16 35.86 -1.65
C ALA A 19 8.53 36.95 -0.78
N THR A 20 8.98 38.20 -0.92
CA THR A 20 8.44 39.35 -0.17
C THR A 20 6.96 39.59 -0.48
N ILE A 21 6.54 39.45 -1.74
CA ILE A 21 5.13 39.54 -2.14
C ILE A 21 4.28 38.49 -1.40
N SER A 22 4.79 37.27 -1.28
CA SER A 22 4.05 36.16 -0.67
C SER A 22 4.03 36.29 0.87
N LYS A 23 5.14 36.67 1.51
CA LYS A 23 5.19 37.07 2.93
C LYS A 23 4.19 38.20 3.22
N ARG A 24 4.12 39.22 2.34
CA ARG A 24 3.17 40.35 2.48
C ARG A 24 1.71 39.91 2.32
N SER A 25 1.42 38.98 1.41
CA SER A 25 0.07 38.41 1.26
C SER A 25 -0.39 37.73 2.54
N ALA A 26 0.46 36.86 3.11
CA ALA A 26 0.17 36.17 4.38
C ALA A 26 -0.01 37.15 5.54
N ASN A 27 0.88 38.15 5.67
CA ASN A 27 0.74 39.21 6.68
C ASN A 27 -0.59 39.96 6.56
N ARG A 28 -0.99 40.34 5.34
CA ARG A 28 -2.27 41.03 5.11
C ARG A 28 -3.48 40.16 5.43
N ALA A 29 -3.37 38.85 5.20
CA ALA A 29 -4.42 37.89 5.56
C ALA A 29 -4.44 37.55 7.07
N GLY A 30 -3.59 38.18 7.88
CA GLY A 30 -3.59 38.03 9.34
C GLY A 30 -2.83 36.81 9.86
N TYR A 31 -2.00 36.16 9.03
CA TYR A 31 -1.23 35.00 9.48
C TYR A 31 -0.15 35.38 10.49
N PHE A 32 0.53 36.49 10.30
CA PHE A 32 1.49 37.04 11.25
C PHE A 32 1.56 38.55 11.09
N GLU A 33 2.14 39.23 12.07
CA GLU A 33 2.38 40.68 12.00
C GLU A 33 3.83 40.99 11.63
N ASP A 34 3.96 41.88 10.65
CA ASP A 34 5.19 42.51 10.20
C ASP A 34 4.84 43.86 9.54
N PRO A 35 5.02 44.97 10.28
CA PRO A 35 4.65 46.29 9.78
C PRO A 35 5.57 46.80 8.66
N LEU A 36 6.71 46.16 8.42
CA LEU A 36 7.75 46.61 7.49
C LEU A 36 7.54 46.07 6.08
N LEU A 37 6.96 44.87 5.93
CA LEU A 37 6.74 44.24 4.62
C LEU A 37 6.00 45.14 3.62
N LYS A 38 5.06 45.98 4.09
CA LYS A 38 4.32 46.94 3.25
C LYS A 38 5.20 48.05 2.64
N LEU A 39 6.37 48.28 3.22
CA LEU A 39 7.34 49.31 2.82
C LEU A 39 8.34 48.74 1.81
N PHE A 40 8.74 47.48 1.98
CA PHE A 40 9.62 46.77 1.04
C PHE A 40 8.93 46.36 -0.27
N CYS A 41 7.65 45.98 -0.18
CA CYS A 41 6.85 45.63 -1.34
C CYS A 41 5.59 46.47 -1.38
N LYS A 42 5.48 47.38 -2.36
CA LYS A 42 4.27 48.20 -2.58
C LYS A 42 3.18 47.45 -3.34
N ARG A 43 3.53 46.45 -4.15
CA ARG A 43 2.60 45.65 -4.95
C ARG A 43 1.65 44.85 -4.04
N LEU A 44 0.35 45.06 -4.20
CA LEU A 44 -0.69 44.31 -3.50
C LEU A 44 -1.10 43.11 -4.37
N ALA A 45 -0.43 41.97 -4.18
CA ALA A 45 -0.87 40.71 -4.78
C ALA A 45 -1.47 39.81 -3.70
N LYS A 46 -2.67 39.29 -3.95
CA LYS A 46 -3.28 38.24 -3.11
C LYS A 46 -2.78 36.88 -3.59
N ARG A 47 -2.33 36.04 -2.66
CA ARG A 47 -2.02 34.62 -2.90
C ARG A 47 -3.16 33.73 -2.43
N THR A 48 -3.16 32.46 -2.84
CA THR A 48 -4.14 31.46 -2.36
C THR A 48 -3.89 31.12 -0.88
N SER A 49 -4.89 30.54 -0.21
CA SER A 49 -4.76 30.15 1.20
C SER A 49 -3.66 29.10 1.39
N LEU A 50 -3.46 28.18 0.44
CA LEU A 50 -2.29 27.30 0.39
C LEU A 50 -0.96 28.07 0.49
N ILE A 51 -0.76 29.07 -0.36
CA ILE A 51 0.49 29.83 -0.39
C ILE A 51 0.68 30.62 0.91
N ASN A 52 -0.37 31.26 1.42
CA ASN A 52 -0.30 32.01 2.66
C ASN A 52 0.05 31.10 3.86
N ARG A 53 -0.57 29.91 3.97
CA ARG A 53 -0.28 28.91 5.03
C ARG A 53 1.16 28.43 4.99
N ILE A 54 1.68 28.08 3.82
CA ILE A 54 3.08 27.63 3.68
C ILE A 54 4.06 28.74 4.04
N TYR A 55 3.84 29.97 3.55
CA TYR A 55 4.70 31.10 3.91
C TYR A 55 4.61 31.47 5.39
N TYR A 56 3.43 31.32 6.01
CA TYR A 56 3.27 31.49 7.45
C TYR A 56 4.15 30.50 8.21
N TYR A 57 4.03 29.20 7.96
CA TYR A 57 4.83 28.21 8.68
C TYR A 57 6.32 28.33 8.39
N ARG A 58 6.70 28.76 7.18
CA ARG A 58 8.09 29.08 6.83
C ARG A 58 8.63 30.21 7.71
N VAL A 59 7.89 31.31 7.83
CA VAL A 59 8.25 32.44 8.71
C VAL A 59 8.22 32.01 10.18
N TYR A 60 7.21 31.25 10.60
CA TYR A 60 7.05 30.81 11.98
C TYR A 60 8.20 29.89 12.42
N ALA A 61 8.63 28.95 11.57
CA ALA A 61 9.78 28.09 11.82
C ALA A 61 11.08 28.92 11.98
N MET A 62 11.37 29.82 11.04
CA MET A 62 12.58 30.65 11.09
C MET A 62 12.59 31.60 12.30
N ARG A 63 11.44 32.21 12.63
CA ARG A 63 11.30 33.05 13.83
C ARG A 63 11.39 32.25 15.12
N THR A 64 10.88 31.02 15.16
CA THR A 64 11.01 30.14 16.34
C THR A 64 12.46 29.78 16.59
N VAL A 65 13.24 29.46 15.55
CA VAL A 65 14.68 29.23 15.69
C VAL A 65 15.40 30.48 16.19
N LEU A 66 15.10 31.63 15.59
CA LEU A 66 15.67 32.92 15.99
C LEU A 66 15.39 33.21 17.47
N ASP A 67 14.13 33.14 17.89
CA ASP A 67 13.72 33.38 19.27
C ASP A 67 14.34 32.38 20.25
N THR A 68 14.38 31.10 19.89
CA THR A 68 14.99 30.04 20.73
C THR A 68 16.49 30.27 20.91
N PHE A 69 17.17 30.70 19.85
CA PHE A 69 18.60 31.03 19.92
C PHE A 69 18.85 32.27 20.79
N LEU A 70 18.07 33.33 20.60
CA LEU A 70 18.17 34.58 21.37
C LEU A 70 17.92 34.37 22.87
N GLN A 71 17.01 33.48 23.23
CA GLN A 71 16.73 33.14 24.63
C GLN A 71 17.84 32.30 25.28
N SER A 72 18.70 31.67 24.48
CA SER A 72 19.74 30.76 24.97
C SER A 72 21.04 31.49 25.36
N PHE A 73 21.26 32.73 24.91
CA PHE A 73 22.53 33.44 25.07
C PHE A 73 22.34 34.95 25.27
N ASP A 74 23.18 35.54 26.12
CA ASP A 74 23.13 36.98 26.42
C ASP A 74 23.75 37.86 25.31
N GLU A 75 24.87 37.40 24.74
CA GLU A 75 25.53 38.05 23.60
C GLU A 75 25.59 37.11 22.41
N VAL A 76 25.03 37.54 21.28
CA VAL A 76 24.90 36.72 20.08
C VAL A 76 25.36 37.41 18.81
N GLN A 77 25.78 36.60 17.85
CA GLN A 77 25.98 37.00 16.46
C GLN A 77 24.96 36.29 15.58
N ILE A 78 24.38 36.99 14.61
CA ILE A 78 23.49 36.34 13.64
C ILE A 78 23.92 36.74 12.23
N ILE A 79 24.14 35.73 11.38
CA ILE A 79 24.54 35.87 9.99
C ILE A 79 23.37 35.40 9.13
N ASN A 80 22.77 36.31 8.37
CA ASN A 80 21.73 36.01 7.40
C ASN A 80 22.31 36.05 5.99
N ILE A 81 22.50 34.88 5.40
CA ILE A 81 23.10 34.68 4.08
C ILE A 81 21.98 34.66 3.04
N GLY A 82 22.10 35.50 2.01
CA GLY A 82 21.00 35.74 1.06
C GLY A 82 19.81 36.39 1.75
N CYS A 83 20.07 37.44 2.53
CA CYS A 83 19.09 38.01 3.45
C CYS A 83 17.84 38.60 2.77
N GLY A 84 17.90 38.89 1.47
CA GLY A 84 16.84 39.55 0.72
C GLY A 84 16.27 40.76 1.46
N TYR A 85 14.95 40.91 1.47
CA TYR A 85 14.22 41.87 2.29
C TYR A 85 13.66 41.24 3.56
N ASP A 86 14.36 40.26 4.15
CA ASP A 86 13.95 39.73 5.45
C ASP A 86 13.93 40.85 6.52
N THR A 87 12.88 40.84 7.31
CA THR A 87 12.53 41.85 8.31
C THR A 87 12.52 41.28 9.73
N SER A 88 12.86 40.00 9.89
CA SER A 88 12.62 39.24 11.13
C SER A 88 13.36 39.84 12.32
N THR A 89 14.63 40.22 12.14
CA THR A 89 15.43 40.85 13.21
C THR A 89 14.97 42.25 13.58
N TYR A 90 14.45 43.00 12.61
CA TYR A 90 13.95 44.36 12.82
C TYR A 90 12.55 44.38 13.47
N CYS A 91 11.85 43.24 13.48
CA CYS A 91 10.56 43.04 14.13
C CYS A 91 10.67 42.34 15.49
N LEU A 92 11.89 42.13 16.01
CA LEU A 92 12.07 41.50 17.31
C LEU A 92 11.50 42.38 18.45
N ASP A 93 11.10 41.74 19.54
CA ASP A 93 10.84 42.46 20.78
C ASP A 93 12.19 42.79 21.44
N LYS A 94 12.41 44.07 21.77
CA LYS A 94 13.60 44.54 22.50
C LYS A 94 13.86 43.80 23.79
N ASN A 95 12.80 43.31 24.45
CA ASN A 95 12.93 42.65 25.73
C ASN A 95 13.44 41.20 25.60
N LYS A 96 13.48 40.64 24.37
CA LYS A 96 13.89 39.26 24.11
C LYS A 96 15.40 39.07 23.91
N TRP A 97 16.19 40.14 23.85
CA TRP A 97 17.63 40.06 23.59
C TRP A 97 18.39 41.14 24.37
N LYS A 98 19.59 40.81 24.85
CA LYS A 98 20.45 41.77 25.58
C LYS A 98 21.47 42.43 24.65
N SER A 99 22.22 41.64 23.89
CA SER A 99 23.24 42.14 22.97
C SER A 99 23.28 41.31 21.68
N ILE A 100 23.00 41.96 20.55
CA ILE A 100 23.01 41.35 19.21
C ILE A 100 23.99 42.08 18.29
N ARG A 101 24.72 41.31 17.48
CA ARG A 101 25.42 41.80 16.28
C ARG A 101 24.91 41.07 15.06
N TYR A 102 24.49 41.83 14.04
CA TYR A 102 23.84 41.27 12.87
C TYR A 102 24.70 41.42 11.62
N TYR A 103 24.69 40.41 10.76
CA TYR A 103 25.37 40.41 9.48
C TYR A 103 24.38 40.03 8.39
N GLU A 104 24.21 40.91 7.41
CA GLU A 104 23.34 40.68 6.25
C GLU A 104 24.19 40.60 4.99
N VAL A 105 24.17 39.45 4.33
CA VAL A 105 24.93 39.20 3.11
C VAL A 105 23.94 38.97 1.96
N ASP A 106 24.06 39.76 0.89
CA ASP A 106 23.30 39.58 -0.34
C ASP A 106 24.00 40.35 -1.48
N PHE A 107 23.49 40.23 -2.70
CA PHE A 107 23.98 40.98 -3.84
C PHE A 107 24.05 42.49 -3.56
N PRO A 108 25.06 43.19 -4.12
CA PRO A 108 25.24 44.62 -3.89
C PRO A 108 23.98 45.46 -4.12
N GLU A 109 23.20 45.17 -5.17
CA GLU A 109 21.98 45.89 -5.49
C GLU A 109 20.86 45.67 -4.45
N VAL A 110 20.74 44.44 -3.94
CA VAL A 110 19.74 44.05 -2.93
C VAL A 110 20.05 44.74 -1.61
N ILE A 111 21.31 44.68 -1.17
CA ILE A 111 21.79 45.35 0.05
C ILE A 111 21.63 46.86 -0.04
N ALA A 112 22.04 47.48 -1.16
CA ALA A 112 21.91 48.92 -1.35
C ALA A 112 20.45 49.39 -1.22
N ARG A 113 19.52 48.66 -1.87
CA ARG A 113 18.09 48.98 -1.81
C ARG A 113 17.50 48.73 -0.42
N LYS A 114 17.84 47.61 0.23
CA LYS A 114 17.38 47.29 1.59
C LYS A 114 17.82 48.35 2.59
N ARG A 115 19.12 48.68 2.60
CA ARG A 115 19.70 49.68 3.50
C ARG A 115 19.06 51.05 3.31
N SER A 116 18.93 51.52 2.06
CA SER A 116 18.29 52.80 1.77
C SER A 116 16.86 52.87 2.30
N LEU A 117 16.08 51.79 2.18
CA LEU A 117 14.73 51.70 2.73
C LEU A 117 14.73 51.73 4.25
N LEU A 118 15.57 50.92 4.91
CA LEU A 118 15.67 50.89 6.38
C LEU A 118 16.10 52.23 6.96
N GLU A 119 17.10 52.90 6.37
CA GLU A 119 17.55 54.22 6.80
C GLU A 119 16.46 55.29 6.63
N ARG A 120 15.65 55.19 5.57
CA ARG A 120 14.48 56.06 5.38
C ARG A 120 13.43 55.79 6.46
N ILE A 121 13.10 54.53 6.71
CA ILE A 121 12.11 54.12 7.71
C ILE A 121 12.53 54.58 9.11
N ALA A 122 13.81 54.42 9.47
CA ALA A 122 14.35 54.85 10.75
C ALA A 122 14.25 56.37 10.98
N LYS A 123 14.16 57.17 9.90
CA LYS A 123 13.96 58.64 9.95
C LYS A 123 12.50 59.06 10.01
N GLU A 124 11.55 58.21 9.61
CA GLU A 124 10.12 58.52 9.61
C GLU A 124 9.52 58.25 11.02
N ALA A 125 9.21 59.31 11.77
CA ALA A 125 8.79 59.28 13.19
C ALA A 125 7.49 58.49 13.49
N SER A 126 6.71 58.12 12.49
CA SER A 126 5.45 57.38 12.63
C SER A 126 5.63 55.85 12.73
N ILE A 127 6.84 55.33 12.48
CA ILE A 127 7.23 53.91 12.68
C ILE A 127 8.48 53.83 13.57
N SER A 128 8.85 54.92 14.25
CA SER A 128 10.02 54.99 15.11
C SER A 128 9.77 54.27 16.45
N THR A 129 9.77 52.94 16.44
CA THR A 129 10.22 52.23 17.64
C THR A 129 11.73 52.43 17.72
N ILE A 130 12.22 52.95 18.85
CA ILE A 130 13.64 53.15 19.21
C ILE A 130 14.48 51.87 18.95
N HIS A 131 13.84 50.73 18.67
CA HIS A 131 14.42 49.45 18.32
C HIS A 131 15.02 49.37 16.92
N MET A 132 14.32 49.87 15.91
CA MET A 132 14.75 49.76 14.52
C MET A 132 16.13 50.42 14.30
N SER A 133 16.31 51.62 14.85
CA SER A 133 17.57 52.36 14.77
C SER A 133 18.71 51.62 15.45
N ASP A 134 18.47 51.03 16.62
CA ASP A 134 19.48 50.29 17.39
C ASP A 134 19.92 49.01 16.67
N VAL A 135 18.96 48.23 16.12
CA VAL A 135 19.29 47.06 15.29
C VAL A 135 20.06 47.47 14.04
N LEU A 136 19.62 48.53 13.35
CA LEU A 136 20.30 49.03 12.15
C LEU A 136 21.74 49.48 12.43
N HIS A 137 22.00 50.12 13.58
CA HIS A 137 23.36 50.48 14.00
C HIS A 137 24.25 49.27 14.34
N ARG A 138 23.64 48.14 14.71
CA ARG A 138 24.32 46.87 15.03
C ARG A 138 24.43 45.93 13.82
N THR A 139 23.84 46.29 12.69
CA THR A 139 23.89 45.52 11.45
C THR A 139 25.11 45.89 10.60
N THR A 140 25.90 44.89 10.25
CA THR A 140 26.91 44.97 9.21
C THR A 140 26.33 44.45 7.89
N PHE A 141 26.16 45.35 6.92
CA PHE A 141 25.74 45.00 5.57
C PHE A 141 26.95 44.62 4.72
N ILE A 142 26.90 43.44 4.10
CA ILE A 142 27.99 42.88 3.28
C ILE A 142 27.45 42.73 1.84
N PRO A 143 27.62 43.75 0.98
CA PRO A 143 27.20 43.69 -0.42
C PRO A 143 28.15 42.79 -1.21
N CYS A 144 27.78 41.53 -1.42
CA CYS A 144 28.65 40.53 -2.04
C CYS A 144 27.86 39.45 -2.76
N ASP A 145 28.40 38.97 -3.89
CA ASP A 145 27.92 37.73 -4.52
C ASP A 145 28.39 36.54 -3.68
N LEU A 146 27.47 35.67 -3.28
CA LEU A 146 27.78 34.46 -2.50
C LEU A 146 28.67 33.46 -3.26
N GLY A 147 28.82 33.63 -4.58
CA GLY A 147 29.80 32.91 -5.38
C GLY A 147 31.25 33.30 -5.07
N ASP A 148 31.49 34.50 -4.50
CA ASP A 148 32.78 35.01 -4.10
C ASP A 148 33.01 34.84 -2.59
N ILE A 149 33.31 33.59 -2.22
CA ILE A 149 33.42 33.15 -0.82
C ILE A 149 34.48 33.96 -0.06
N ASP A 150 35.60 34.30 -0.72
CA ASP A 150 36.69 35.03 -0.09
C ASP A 150 36.24 36.45 0.31
N ASN A 151 35.51 37.14 -0.56
CA ASN A 151 34.96 38.46 -0.24
C ASN A 151 33.84 38.40 0.82
N VAL A 152 33.02 37.35 0.82
CA VAL A 152 32.04 37.12 1.90
C VAL A 152 32.75 36.97 3.25
N MET A 153 33.76 36.09 3.35
CA MET A 153 34.50 35.86 4.59
C MET A 153 35.28 37.11 5.02
N GLN A 154 35.93 37.82 4.09
CA GLN A 154 36.60 39.07 4.40
C GLN A 154 35.63 40.15 4.90
N GLY A 155 34.44 40.24 4.31
CA GLY A 155 33.38 41.16 4.75
C GLY A 155 32.94 40.88 6.19
N LEU A 156 32.73 39.60 6.52
CA LEU A 156 32.39 39.16 7.87
C LEU A 156 33.49 39.50 8.88
N ILE A 157 34.75 39.20 8.55
CA ILE A 157 35.91 39.51 9.40
C ILE A 157 36.07 41.01 9.61
N LYS A 158 35.97 41.83 8.54
CA LYS A 158 36.00 43.30 8.62
C LYS A 158 34.83 43.86 9.42
N GLY A 159 33.69 43.17 9.43
CA GLY A 159 32.54 43.42 10.31
C GLY A 159 32.76 43.05 11.79
N ASN A 160 33.97 42.62 12.15
CA ASN A 160 34.37 42.10 13.46
C ASN A 160 33.54 40.88 13.89
N LEU A 161 33.36 39.90 12.99
CA LEU A 161 32.84 38.59 13.37
C LEU A 161 33.82 37.88 14.30
N VAL A 162 33.35 37.44 15.47
CA VAL A 162 34.18 36.80 16.50
C VAL A 162 33.87 35.30 16.56
N PRO A 163 34.85 34.40 16.34
CA PRO A 163 34.59 32.96 16.33
C PRO A 163 34.32 32.35 17.71
N GLN A 164 34.68 33.05 18.80
CA GLN A 164 34.42 32.63 20.18
C GLN A 164 33.04 33.08 20.72
N LYS A 165 32.16 33.66 19.91
CA LYS A 165 30.82 34.06 20.33
C LYS A 165 29.74 33.15 19.75
N PRO A 166 28.65 32.87 20.51
CA PRO A 166 27.52 32.13 20.00
C PRO A 166 27.01 32.76 18.70
N THR A 167 26.91 31.94 17.64
CA THR A 167 26.54 32.44 16.31
C THR A 167 25.44 31.61 15.67
N LEU A 168 24.38 32.26 15.21
CA LEU A 168 23.34 31.65 14.37
C LEU A 168 23.54 32.08 12.91
N ILE A 169 23.67 31.11 12.01
CA ILE A 169 23.79 31.31 10.58
C ILE A 169 22.50 30.84 9.93
N MET A 170 21.87 31.67 9.11
CA MET A 170 20.59 31.38 8.46
C MET A 170 20.74 31.51 6.94
N ALA A 171 20.17 30.56 6.20
CA ALA A 171 20.05 30.58 4.74
C ALA A 171 18.66 30.10 4.32
N GLU A 172 17.74 31.02 4.03
CA GLU A 172 16.33 30.73 3.78
C GLU A 172 16.00 30.74 2.27
N CYS A 173 16.00 29.57 1.63
CA CYS A 173 15.88 29.36 0.17
C CYS A 173 16.98 30.07 -0.62
N VAL A 174 18.24 29.74 -0.32
CA VAL A 174 19.41 30.43 -0.88
C VAL A 174 20.36 29.45 -1.54
N LEU A 175 20.72 28.37 -0.82
CA LEU A 175 21.81 27.49 -1.23
C LEU A 175 21.51 26.75 -2.53
N GLN A 176 20.23 26.49 -2.83
CA GLN A 176 19.84 25.82 -4.07
C GLN A 176 20.02 26.67 -5.34
N TYR A 177 20.10 28.00 -5.22
CA TYR A 177 20.36 28.91 -6.35
C TYR A 177 21.85 29.05 -6.68
N ILE A 178 22.74 28.51 -5.85
CA ILE A 178 24.18 28.61 -6.01
C ILE A 178 24.69 27.29 -6.59
N ASN A 179 25.76 27.35 -7.40
CA ASN A 179 26.46 26.14 -7.84
C ASN A 179 26.75 25.21 -6.63
N PRO A 180 26.47 23.90 -6.74
CA PRO A 180 26.56 22.99 -5.60
C PRO A 180 27.96 22.93 -4.98
N ASP A 181 29.03 23.01 -5.76
CA ASP A 181 30.40 22.96 -5.24
C ASP A 181 30.78 24.28 -4.56
N THR A 182 30.37 25.41 -5.13
CA THR A 182 30.56 26.74 -4.52
C THR A 182 29.82 26.86 -3.20
N SER A 183 28.55 26.45 -3.16
CA SER A 183 27.76 26.52 -1.92
C SER A 183 28.23 25.51 -0.87
N THR A 184 28.84 24.39 -1.27
CA THR A 184 29.52 23.46 -0.34
C THR A 184 30.75 24.13 0.26
N ARG A 185 31.61 24.74 -0.58
CA ARG A 185 32.78 25.49 -0.11
C ARG A 185 32.43 26.63 0.83
N LEU A 186 31.32 27.35 0.60
CA LEU A 186 30.85 28.39 1.52
C LEU A 186 30.57 27.83 2.91
N LEU A 187 29.84 26.71 3.00
CA LEU A 187 29.56 26.04 4.28
C LEU A 187 30.83 25.48 4.93
N THR A 188 31.78 24.97 4.16
CA THR A 188 33.10 24.53 4.65
C THR A 188 33.90 25.70 5.22
N SER A 189 33.94 26.84 4.53
CA SER A 189 34.67 28.03 4.99
C SER A 189 34.07 28.60 6.28
N LEU A 190 32.74 28.68 6.36
CA LEU A 190 32.05 29.08 7.60
C LEU A 190 32.32 28.09 8.73
N GLY A 191 32.18 26.79 8.46
CA GLY A 191 32.42 25.76 9.47
C GLY A 191 33.86 25.77 9.98
N SER A 192 34.83 25.92 9.08
CA SER A 192 36.26 25.99 9.41
C SER A 192 36.60 27.24 10.23
N PHE A 193 35.96 28.38 9.96
CA PHE A 193 36.19 29.62 10.72
C PHE A 193 35.79 29.48 12.20
N PHE A 194 34.69 28.78 12.49
CA PHE A 194 34.22 28.55 13.86
C PHE A 194 34.83 27.31 14.52
N SER A 195 35.38 26.38 13.74
CA SER A 195 36.02 25.16 14.25
C SER A 195 37.19 25.46 15.20
N GLY A 196 37.36 24.63 16.22
CA GLY A 196 38.42 24.78 17.23
C GLY A 196 38.09 25.74 18.38
N HIS A 197 36.87 26.29 18.42
CA HIS A 197 36.40 27.16 19.50
C HIS A 197 35.32 26.49 20.36
N THR A 198 35.09 27.03 21.57
CA THR A 198 34.12 26.49 22.55
C THR A 198 32.71 27.07 22.41
N ALA A 199 32.51 28.05 21.54
CA ALA A 199 31.22 28.72 21.37
C ALA A 199 30.25 27.90 20.54
N SER A 200 28.96 27.97 20.88
CA SER A 200 27.92 27.24 20.17
C SER A 200 27.52 27.94 18.88
N VAL A 201 27.71 27.26 17.75
CA VAL A 201 27.40 27.79 16.43
C VAL A 201 26.37 26.92 15.73
N HIS A 202 25.29 27.54 15.26
CA HIS A 202 24.19 26.87 14.58
C HIS A 202 24.08 27.36 13.14
N LEU A 203 23.96 26.45 12.20
CA LEU A 203 23.59 26.71 10.81
C LEU A 203 22.19 26.20 10.58
N VAL A 204 21.30 27.05 10.08
CA VAL A 204 19.91 26.69 9.76
C VAL A 204 19.63 27.04 8.30
N THR A 205 19.20 26.05 7.53
CA THR A 205 18.87 26.23 6.11
C THR A 205 17.45 25.72 5.84
N PHE A 206 16.77 26.38 4.90
CA PHE A 206 15.44 25.99 4.44
C PHE A 206 15.43 25.95 2.92
N ASP A 207 15.44 24.77 2.32
CA ASP A 207 15.74 24.60 0.89
C ASP A 207 14.83 23.55 0.24
N GLN A 208 14.58 23.73 -1.06
CA GLN A 208 13.82 22.79 -1.88
C GLN A 208 14.53 21.44 -1.97
N ILE A 209 13.77 20.36 -2.04
CA ILE A 209 14.20 18.98 -2.28
C ILE A 209 13.23 18.31 -3.26
N GLU A 210 13.50 17.05 -3.57
CA GLU A 210 12.64 16.13 -4.30
C GLU A 210 12.30 16.58 -5.75
N PRO A 211 13.30 16.73 -6.66
CA PRO A 211 13.09 17.34 -7.97
C PRO A 211 12.38 16.46 -9.01
N ASP A 212 12.25 15.15 -8.77
CA ASP A 212 12.00 14.20 -9.85
C ASP A 212 10.55 13.73 -9.96
N ASP A 213 9.71 13.92 -8.95
CA ASP A 213 8.29 13.56 -9.02
C ASP A 213 7.46 14.62 -9.77
N THR A 214 6.13 14.46 -9.79
CA THR A 214 5.27 15.36 -10.56
C THR A 214 5.37 16.80 -10.08
N PHE A 215 5.40 17.03 -8.75
CA PHE A 215 5.54 18.37 -8.20
C PHE A 215 6.95 18.92 -8.45
N GLY A 216 7.98 18.13 -8.14
CA GLY A 216 9.39 18.50 -8.33
C GLY A 216 9.71 18.92 -9.77
N ARG A 217 9.19 18.20 -10.76
CA ARG A 217 9.38 18.53 -12.19
C ARG A 217 8.68 19.83 -12.58
N VAL A 218 7.49 20.11 -12.06
CA VAL A 218 6.80 21.39 -12.31
C VAL A 218 7.56 22.54 -11.66
N MET A 219 8.01 22.36 -10.42
CA MET A 219 8.82 23.35 -9.69
C MET A 219 10.11 23.69 -10.45
N THR A 220 10.94 22.70 -10.75
CA THR A 220 12.23 22.88 -11.43
C THR A 220 12.05 23.45 -12.84
N ARG A 221 11.10 22.94 -13.63
CA ARG A 221 10.80 23.46 -14.97
C ARG A 221 10.35 24.92 -14.95
N THR A 222 9.53 25.30 -13.97
CA THR A 222 9.01 26.67 -13.86
C THR A 222 10.11 27.65 -13.48
N LEU A 223 10.94 27.28 -12.50
CA LEU A 223 12.07 28.09 -12.07
C LEU A 223 13.13 28.23 -13.18
N ARG A 224 13.38 27.16 -13.94
CA ARG A 224 14.24 27.21 -15.13
C ARG A 224 13.69 28.15 -16.21
N LYS A 225 12.37 28.13 -16.47
CA LYS A 225 11.72 29.06 -17.41
C LYS A 225 11.81 30.53 -16.97
N LYS A 226 11.92 30.78 -15.66
CA LYS A 226 12.15 32.12 -15.09
C LYS A 226 13.63 32.52 -15.03
N SER A 227 14.54 31.70 -15.56
CA SER A 227 15.99 31.89 -15.44
C SER A 227 16.50 31.94 -13.99
N SER A 228 15.78 31.31 -13.07
CA SER A 228 16.13 31.19 -11.65
C SER A 228 16.29 29.71 -11.28
N GLU A 229 17.12 28.98 -12.04
CA GLU A 229 17.28 27.53 -11.92
C GLU A 229 17.89 27.13 -10.55
N LEU A 230 17.42 26.01 -10.00
CA LEU A 230 17.93 25.45 -8.75
C LEU A 230 19.15 24.57 -9.05
N TYR A 231 20.34 25.14 -9.14
CA TYR A 231 21.56 24.40 -9.45
C TYR A 231 21.92 23.34 -8.40
N GLY A 232 21.69 23.62 -7.12
CA GLY A 232 22.05 22.73 -6.04
C GLY A 232 21.17 21.47 -5.97
N ILE A 233 19.93 21.53 -6.47
CA ILE A 233 18.91 20.50 -6.20
C ILE A 233 19.23 19.16 -6.86
N ALA A 234 20.04 19.18 -7.93
CA ALA A 234 20.49 17.97 -8.60
C ALA A 234 21.45 17.14 -7.73
N LYS A 235 22.24 17.78 -6.86
CA LYS A 235 23.19 17.11 -5.95
C LYS A 235 22.60 16.92 -4.56
N PHE A 236 21.86 17.91 -4.07
CA PHE A 236 21.25 17.93 -2.74
C PHE A 236 19.73 17.80 -2.84
N SER A 237 19.31 16.64 -3.35
CA SER A 237 17.95 16.37 -3.82
C SER A 237 17.00 15.83 -2.75
N SER A 238 17.47 15.50 -1.56
CA SER A 238 16.66 14.92 -0.47
C SER A 238 17.17 15.37 0.90
N CYS A 239 16.39 15.13 1.96
CA CYS A 239 16.87 15.33 3.33
C CYS A 239 18.16 14.52 3.61
N GLY A 240 18.28 13.30 3.07
CA GLY A 240 19.48 12.48 3.21
C GLY A 240 20.72 13.12 2.61
N GLU A 241 20.60 13.69 1.41
CA GLU A 241 21.73 14.38 0.74
C GLU A 241 22.07 15.73 1.43
N GLN A 242 21.07 16.45 1.96
CA GLN A 242 21.32 17.66 2.75
C GLN A 242 22.04 17.35 4.06
N LEU A 243 21.68 16.25 4.74
CA LEU A 243 22.39 15.77 5.92
C LEU A 243 23.84 15.37 5.59
N LYS A 244 24.04 14.64 4.49
CA LYS A 244 25.38 14.28 4.01
C LYS A 244 26.23 15.51 3.76
N ARG A 245 25.67 16.54 3.09
CA ARG A 245 26.31 17.83 2.88
C ARG A 245 26.75 18.48 4.18
N LEU A 246 25.86 18.58 5.17
CA LEU A 246 26.20 19.16 6.49
C LEU A 246 27.41 18.46 7.11
N ARG A 247 27.40 17.12 7.12
CA ARG A 247 28.48 16.30 7.70
C ARG A 247 29.81 16.52 6.97
N GLU A 248 29.78 16.52 5.64
CA GLU A 248 30.97 16.74 4.80
C GLU A 248 31.57 18.14 4.98
N THR A 249 30.75 19.14 5.33
CA THR A 249 31.21 20.52 5.57
C THR A 249 31.55 20.81 7.04
N GLY A 250 31.65 19.78 7.89
CA GLY A 250 32.10 19.88 9.28
C GLY A 250 31.00 20.16 10.30
N TRP A 251 29.73 20.08 9.91
CA TRP A 251 28.59 20.36 10.79
C TRP A 251 27.98 19.07 11.31
N GLN A 252 27.71 19.02 12.62
CA GLN A 252 26.94 17.93 13.22
C GLN A 252 25.48 18.33 13.28
N GLY A 253 24.63 17.63 12.55
CA GLY A 253 23.28 18.11 12.31
C GLY A 253 22.32 17.09 11.74
N LYS A 254 21.14 17.59 11.38
CA LYS A 254 20.01 16.85 10.84
C LYS A 254 19.34 17.66 9.72
N ALA A 255 18.69 16.96 8.82
CA ALA A 255 17.84 17.53 7.78
C ALA A 255 16.47 16.88 7.91
N ILE A 256 15.45 17.70 8.08
CA ILE A 256 14.11 17.30 8.51
C ILE A 256 13.11 17.73 7.42
N PRO A 257 12.14 16.88 7.06
CA PRO A 257 11.02 17.28 6.20
C PRO A 257 10.28 18.48 6.77
N PHE A 258 9.92 19.45 5.93
CA PHE A 258 9.22 20.65 6.41
C PHE A 258 7.86 20.32 7.05
N LEU A 259 7.19 19.26 6.58
CA LEU A 259 5.94 18.80 7.18
C LEU A 259 6.09 18.46 8.67
N ASN A 260 7.17 17.77 9.06
CA ASN A 260 7.42 17.40 10.46
C ASN A 260 7.68 18.63 11.32
N VAL A 261 8.35 19.66 10.78
CA VAL A 261 8.52 20.95 11.45
C VAL A 261 7.17 21.62 11.70
N ILE A 262 6.25 21.57 10.72
CA ILE A 262 4.91 22.13 10.90
C ILE A 262 4.13 21.36 11.96
N GLN A 263 4.17 20.03 11.93
CA GLN A 263 3.49 19.20 12.91
C GLN A 263 3.96 19.54 14.33
N TYR A 264 5.28 19.61 14.55
CA TYR A 264 5.85 20.03 15.82
C TYR A 264 5.34 21.41 16.26
N LEU A 265 5.34 22.40 15.36
CA LEU A 265 4.88 23.75 15.69
C LEU A 265 3.39 23.79 16.03
N ARG A 266 2.56 22.97 15.37
CA ARG A 266 1.11 22.85 15.65
C ARG A 266 0.85 22.18 17.00
N GLU A 267 1.60 21.13 17.33
CA GLU A 267 1.49 20.43 18.61
C GLU A 267 1.98 21.29 19.78
N LYS A 268 3.03 22.09 19.56
CA LYS A 268 3.58 23.04 20.53
C LYS A 268 2.64 24.20 20.84
N ASP A 269 1.91 24.71 19.84
CA ASP A 269 0.89 25.74 20.02
C ASP A 269 -0.43 25.42 19.28
N PRO A 270 -1.29 24.57 19.87
CA PRO A 270 -2.56 24.19 19.25
C PRO A 270 -3.54 25.35 19.09
N LYS A 271 -3.42 26.40 19.92
CA LYS A 271 -4.27 27.58 19.84
C LYS A 271 -3.92 28.39 18.59
N GLU A 272 -2.63 28.57 18.35
CA GLU A 272 -2.13 29.22 17.15
C GLU A 272 -2.47 28.41 15.90
N ALA A 273 -2.32 27.09 15.94
CA ALA A 273 -2.76 26.20 14.86
C ALA A 273 -4.26 26.39 14.54
N SER A 274 -5.12 26.40 15.56
CA SER A 274 -6.57 26.65 15.39
C SER A 274 -6.88 28.03 14.84
N ARG A 275 -6.12 29.06 15.26
CA ARG A 275 -6.27 30.42 14.73
C ARG A 275 -5.97 30.45 13.23
N VAL A 276 -4.82 29.89 12.84
CA VAL A 276 -4.37 29.82 11.44
C VAL A 276 -5.37 29.06 10.57
N ASP A 277 -5.90 27.94 11.07
CA ASP A 277 -6.87 27.13 10.33
C ASP A 277 -8.19 27.85 10.05
N LYS A 278 -8.54 28.87 10.86
CA LYS A 278 -9.77 29.68 10.74
C LYS A 278 -9.60 30.97 9.93
N LEU A 279 -8.39 31.34 9.53
CA LEU A 279 -8.14 32.63 8.83
C LEU A 279 -8.73 32.65 7.41
N GLU A 280 -8.59 31.54 6.70
CA GLU A 280 -9.05 31.39 5.32
C GLU A 280 -9.57 29.98 5.09
N ASP A 281 -10.65 29.89 4.31
CA ASP A 281 -11.15 28.65 3.71
C ASP A 281 -10.00 27.85 3.07
N PHE A 282 -9.91 26.57 3.40
CA PHE A 282 -8.84 25.71 2.94
C PHE A 282 -9.29 24.27 2.75
N ASP A 283 -8.94 23.69 1.61
CA ASP A 283 -9.07 22.26 1.38
C ASP A 283 -8.09 21.71 0.32
N GLU A 284 -7.01 22.45 0.04
CA GLU A 284 -5.95 22.07 -0.89
C GLU A 284 -4.94 21.10 -0.20
N TYR A 285 -5.45 20.07 0.49
CA TYR A 285 -4.66 19.18 1.34
C TYR A 285 -3.55 18.47 0.55
N GLU A 286 -3.87 17.91 -0.62
CA GLU A 286 -2.88 17.24 -1.49
C GLU A 286 -1.73 18.18 -1.82
N SER A 287 -2.04 19.38 -2.31
CA SER A 287 -1.06 20.40 -2.66
C SER A 287 -0.26 20.90 -1.46
N TYR A 288 -0.85 20.96 -0.27
CA TYR A 288 -0.16 21.33 0.96
C TYR A 288 0.88 20.28 1.37
N TYR A 289 0.49 19.01 1.40
CA TYR A 289 1.40 17.91 1.74
C TYR A 289 2.53 17.78 0.71
N GLU A 290 2.20 17.84 -0.59
CA GLU A 290 3.20 17.82 -1.66
C GLU A 290 4.14 19.02 -1.53
N THR A 291 3.64 20.23 -1.29
CA THR A 291 4.52 21.39 -1.06
C THR A 291 5.43 21.16 0.15
N CYS A 292 4.92 20.67 1.27
CA CYS A 292 5.73 20.43 2.46
C CYS A 292 6.78 19.34 2.25
N GLY A 293 6.47 18.29 1.48
CA GLY A 293 7.41 17.21 1.13
C GLY A 293 8.55 17.66 0.22
N HIS A 294 8.42 18.82 -0.44
CA HIS A 294 9.40 19.37 -1.37
C HIS A 294 10.30 20.45 -0.76
N TYR A 295 10.22 20.64 0.56
CA TYR A 295 11.11 21.52 1.31
C TYR A 295 11.68 20.79 2.51
N CYS A 296 12.96 21.05 2.79
CA CYS A 296 13.65 20.54 3.96
C CYS A 296 14.07 21.70 4.87
N PHE A 297 14.12 21.39 6.17
CA PHE A 297 14.66 22.23 7.20
C PHE A 297 15.92 21.55 7.74
N SER A 298 17.08 22.14 7.52
CA SER A 298 18.36 21.56 7.94
C SER A 298 18.97 22.38 9.05
N ILE A 299 19.50 21.70 10.06
CA ILE A 299 20.19 22.32 11.19
C ILE A 299 21.51 21.62 11.46
N GLY A 300 22.60 22.37 11.36
CA GLY A 300 23.96 21.96 11.67
C GLY A 300 24.48 22.68 12.89
N THR A 301 25.34 22.03 13.66
CA THR A 301 25.97 22.61 14.85
C THR A 301 27.47 22.36 14.87
N ILE A 302 28.22 23.32 15.39
CA ILE A 302 29.65 23.21 15.68
C ILE A 302 29.84 23.61 17.14
N SER A 303 30.47 22.71 17.90
CA SER A 303 30.80 22.84 19.33
C SER A 303 29.56 22.98 20.25
N ALA A 304 29.34 21.97 21.08
CA ALA A 304 28.36 22.01 22.16
C ALA A 304 28.88 21.15 23.31
N SER A 305 29.42 21.78 24.36
CA SER A 305 29.71 21.08 25.63
C SER A 305 28.43 20.64 26.34
N HIS A 306 27.27 21.20 25.95
CA HIS A 306 25.93 20.92 26.46
C HIS A 306 24.91 20.97 25.32
N THR A 307 23.87 20.15 25.38
CA THR A 307 22.75 20.17 24.43
C THR A 307 22.02 21.52 24.50
N SER A 308 22.03 22.28 23.42
CA SER A 308 21.32 23.56 23.29
C SER A 308 19.80 23.37 23.14
N SER A 309 19.00 24.39 23.48
CA SER A 309 17.54 24.39 23.30
C SER A 309 17.12 24.14 21.84
N LEU A 310 17.93 24.54 20.87
CA LEU A 310 17.72 24.24 19.45
C LEU A 310 17.94 22.76 19.12
N GLN A 311 18.98 22.13 19.69
CA GLN A 311 19.20 20.69 19.54
C GLN A 311 18.09 19.88 20.21
N GLN A 312 17.54 20.38 21.33
CA GLN A 312 16.36 19.77 21.96
C GLN A 312 15.12 19.86 21.07
N MET A 313 14.83 21.04 20.49
CA MET A 313 13.74 21.20 19.52
C MET A 313 13.85 20.20 18.37
N VAL A 314 15.07 19.96 17.87
CA VAL A 314 15.32 18.97 16.80
C VAL A 314 15.04 17.55 17.28
N ALA A 315 15.53 17.17 18.47
CA ALA A 315 15.29 15.85 19.03
C ALA A 315 13.78 15.59 19.28
N GLU A 316 13.03 16.61 19.69
CA GLU A 316 11.57 16.54 19.84
C GLU A 316 10.89 16.29 18.48
N ILE A 317 11.31 17.01 17.42
CA ILE A 317 10.79 16.79 16.06
C ILE A 317 11.11 15.35 15.57
N GLU A 318 12.28 14.82 15.89
CA GLU A 318 12.67 13.44 15.52
C GLU A 318 11.83 12.38 16.22
N SER A 319 11.45 12.60 17.48
CA SER A 319 10.59 11.67 18.21
C SER A 319 9.21 11.51 17.55
N LEU A 320 8.73 12.51 16.80
CA LEU A 320 7.50 12.42 15.99
C LEU A 320 7.69 11.55 14.74
N GLU A 321 8.93 11.40 14.24
CA GLU A 321 9.26 10.62 13.05
C GLU A 321 9.39 9.12 13.37
N GLU A 322 10.00 8.77 14.51
CA GLU A 322 10.19 7.37 14.95
C GLU A 322 8.87 6.65 15.29
N VAL A 323 7.86 7.36 15.75
CA VAL A 323 6.51 6.80 16.01
C VAL A 323 5.81 6.39 14.71
N ASN A 324 6.15 7.06 13.60
CA ASN A 324 5.58 6.79 12.28
C ASN A 324 6.36 5.71 11.51
N LEU A 325 7.70 5.69 11.55
CA LEU A 325 8.53 4.81 10.70
C LEU A 325 8.80 3.39 11.25
N ASN A 326 8.61 3.13 12.56
CA ASN A 326 9.07 1.89 13.22
C ASN A 326 8.22 0.62 12.98
N ARG A 327 7.65 0.46 11.78
CA ARG A 327 7.04 -0.81 11.33
C ARG A 327 7.52 -1.17 9.93
N GLU A 328 8.83 -1.36 9.77
CA GLU A 328 9.35 -2.11 8.63
C GLU A 328 8.91 -3.57 8.78
N VAL A 329 7.89 -3.96 8.01
CA VAL A 329 7.54 -5.36 7.79
C VAL A 329 8.30 -5.81 6.54
N PRO A 330 8.97 -6.98 6.54
CA PRO A 330 9.64 -7.48 5.34
C PRO A 330 8.63 -7.61 4.20
N LEU A 331 8.86 -6.87 3.13
CA LEU A 331 8.09 -6.94 1.91
C LEU A 331 8.49 -8.18 1.12
N TYR A 332 7.52 -9.06 0.84
CA TYR A 332 7.71 -10.22 -0.01
C TYR A 332 7.30 -9.84 -1.44
N PHE A 333 8.28 -9.45 -2.25
CA PHE A 333 8.08 -8.96 -3.62
C PHE A 333 8.12 -10.09 -4.65
N SER A 334 7.09 -10.21 -5.50
CA SER A 334 7.24 -10.44 -6.96
C SER A 334 5.90 -10.41 -7.70
N GLY A 335 5.62 -9.34 -8.42
CA GLY A 335 4.52 -9.28 -9.40
C GLY A 335 4.74 -8.14 -10.37
N VAL A 336 4.29 -8.30 -11.62
CA VAL A 336 4.39 -7.27 -12.66
C VAL A 336 2.97 -6.91 -13.07
N VAL A 337 2.56 -5.67 -12.81
CA VAL A 337 1.43 -5.06 -13.55
C VAL A 337 1.98 -4.55 -14.88
N ASN A 338 1.30 -4.89 -15.97
CA ASN A 338 1.68 -4.52 -17.33
C ASN A 338 1.60 -3.00 -17.58
N ASP A 339 2.20 -2.56 -18.68
CA ASP A 339 2.35 -1.15 -19.05
C ASP A 339 1.01 -0.38 -19.04
N ALA A 340 1.01 0.78 -18.39
CA ALA A 340 -0.12 1.70 -18.42
C ALA A 340 -0.35 2.17 -19.85
N THR A 341 -1.52 1.85 -20.40
CA THR A 341 -1.88 2.26 -21.77
C THR A 341 -2.58 3.62 -21.70
N PRO A 342 -2.01 4.70 -22.27
CA PRO A 342 -2.67 6.00 -22.28
C PRO A 342 -4.04 5.92 -22.96
N LEU A 343 -5.03 6.60 -22.40
CA LEU A 343 -6.39 6.72 -22.93
C LEU A 343 -6.70 8.19 -23.26
N PRO A 344 -6.05 8.77 -24.28
CA PRO A 344 -6.32 10.16 -24.68
C PRO A 344 -7.78 10.37 -25.13
N SER A 345 -8.48 9.30 -25.51
CA SER A 345 -9.87 9.32 -25.97
C SER A 345 -10.92 9.47 -24.87
N ILE A 346 -10.60 9.32 -23.57
CA ILE A 346 -11.54 9.53 -22.45
C ILE A 346 -11.92 11.01 -22.27
N GLY A 347 -11.15 11.95 -22.84
CA GLY A 347 -11.54 13.36 -23.00
C GLY A 347 -11.52 14.23 -21.72
N TYR A 348 -11.59 13.63 -20.52
CA TYR A 348 -11.50 14.36 -19.26
C TYR A 348 -10.06 14.49 -18.76
N SER A 349 -9.69 15.72 -18.38
CA SER A 349 -8.42 16.03 -17.72
C SER A 349 -8.68 17.08 -16.64
N GLY A 350 -8.46 16.70 -15.39
CA GLY A 350 -8.87 17.47 -14.21
C GLY A 350 -8.84 16.59 -12.95
N TYR A 351 -9.15 17.17 -11.79
CA TYR A 351 -9.11 16.47 -10.49
C TYR A 351 -10.35 16.76 -9.63
N GLY A 352 -10.61 15.89 -8.66
CA GLY A 352 -11.76 15.99 -7.75
C GLY A 352 -13.12 15.74 -8.43
N HIS A 353 -13.12 15.06 -9.57
CA HIS A 353 -14.31 14.53 -10.22
C HIS A 353 -14.68 13.17 -9.62
N ALA A 354 -15.86 12.65 -9.97
CA ALA A 354 -16.23 11.27 -9.69
C ALA A 354 -16.59 10.54 -10.98
N SER A 355 -16.14 9.30 -11.10
CA SER A 355 -16.36 8.43 -12.25
C SER A 355 -16.91 7.08 -11.80
N VAL A 356 -17.77 6.51 -12.64
CA VAL A 356 -18.43 5.23 -12.36
C VAL A 356 -18.56 4.40 -13.63
N GLY A 357 -18.44 3.08 -13.49
CA GLY A 357 -18.71 2.12 -14.56
C GLY A 357 -20.21 1.86 -14.70
N LEU A 358 -20.70 1.69 -15.94
CA LEU A 358 -22.11 1.46 -16.26
C LEU A 358 -22.38 0.10 -16.92
N SER A 359 -21.44 -0.85 -16.85
CA SER A 359 -21.53 -2.15 -17.55
C SER A 359 -22.24 -3.22 -16.70
N LEU A 360 -23.05 -4.04 -17.38
CA LEU A 360 -23.55 -5.34 -16.88
C LEU A 360 -23.49 -6.43 -17.98
N SER A 361 -22.84 -6.16 -19.12
CA SER A 361 -22.62 -7.13 -20.19
C SER A 361 -21.33 -6.84 -20.97
N VAL A 362 -20.70 -7.90 -21.48
CA VAL A 362 -19.38 -7.86 -22.15
C VAL A 362 -19.39 -7.01 -23.44
N SER A 363 -20.55 -6.75 -24.05
CA SER A 363 -20.61 -6.19 -25.40
C SER A 363 -20.46 -4.66 -25.48
N ASN A 364 -20.70 -3.90 -24.40
CA ASN A 364 -20.52 -2.44 -24.42
C ASN A 364 -20.24 -1.82 -23.02
N PRO A 365 -19.01 -1.92 -22.51
CA PRO A 365 -18.61 -1.29 -21.25
C PRO A 365 -18.49 0.24 -21.40
N ARG A 366 -19.15 0.98 -20.49
CA ARG A 366 -19.17 2.45 -20.47
C ARG A 366 -18.67 3.01 -19.14
N VAL A 367 -17.98 4.15 -19.19
CA VAL A 367 -17.56 4.94 -18.03
C VAL A 367 -18.22 6.31 -18.09
N MET A 368 -18.86 6.72 -17.00
CA MET A 368 -19.42 8.06 -16.83
C MET A 368 -18.57 8.85 -15.84
N THR A 369 -18.20 10.07 -16.21
CA THR A 369 -17.48 11.01 -15.32
C THR A 369 -18.29 12.29 -15.17
N PHE A 370 -18.38 12.80 -13.95
CA PHE A 370 -19.11 14.03 -13.65
C PHE A 370 -18.27 14.97 -12.78
N GLY A 371 -18.38 16.27 -13.10
CA GLY A 371 -17.85 17.36 -12.30
C GLY A 371 -16.32 17.43 -12.19
N GLY A 372 -15.85 17.94 -11.05
CA GLY A 372 -14.44 18.19 -10.78
C GLY A 372 -13.91 19.52 -11.33
N PHE A 373 -12.61 19.75 -11.14
CA PHE A 373 -11.89 20.93 -11.63
C PHE A 373 -11.09 20.56 -12.88
N SER A 374 -11.54 21.06 -14.03
CA SER A 374 -10.96 20.72 -15.33
C SER A 374 -9.67 21.50 -15.64
N LYS A 375 -8.87 21.00 -16.59
CA LYS A 375 -7.69 21.68 -17.13
C LYS A 375 -7.96 23.08 -17.71
N THR A 376 -9.22 23.42 -17.98
CA THR A 376 -9.63 24.78 -18.41
C THR A 376 -9.61 25.81 -17.28
N GLY A 377 -9.34 25.38 -16.03
CA GLY A 377 -9.30 26.24 -14.86
C GLY A 377 -10.67 26.54 -14.26
N LYS A 378 -11.69 25.74 -14.59
CA LYS A 378 -13.06 25.89 -14.09
C LYS A 378 -13.61 24.57 -13.57
N ARG A 379 -14.43 24.67 -12.51
CA ARG A 379 -15.33 23.60 -12.10
C ARG A 379 -16.38 23.39 -13.18
N THR A 380 -16.74 22.13 -13.40
CA THR A 380 -17.73 21.74 -14.39
C THR A 380 -18.89 20.98 -13.74
N ASN A 381 -20.03 20.94 -14.43
CA ASN A 381 -21.16 20.02 -14.22
C ASN A 381 -21.47 19.24 -15.50
N ASP A 382 -20.50 19.14 -16.41
CA ASP A 382 -20.60 18.34 -17.62
C ASP A 382 -20.59 16.85 -17.26
N VAL A 383 -21.34 16.07 -18.04
CA VAL A 383 -21.32 14.60 -18.00
C VAL A 383 -20.50 14.11 -19.18
N PHE A 384 -19.38 13.46 -18.88
CA PHE A 384 -18.52 12.82 -19.88
C PHE A 384 -18.89 11.34 -19.92
N MET A 385 -19.36 10.87 -21.08
CA MET A 385 -19.67 9.46 -21.30
C MET A 385 -18.70 8.88 -22.31
N TRP A 386 -18.08 7.77 -21.93
CA TRP A 386 -17.15 7.04 -22.77
C TRP A 386 -17.60 5.58 -22.95
N ASP A 387 -17.43 5.07 -24.16
CA ASP A 387 -17.70 3.69 -24.58
C ASP A 387 -16.38 3.12 -25.12
N HIS A 388 -16.03 1.91 -24.71
CA HIS A 388 -14.77 1.26 -25.08
C HIS A 388 -14.50 1.17 -26.59
N GLN A 389 -15.55 1.21 -27.41
CA GLN A 389 -15.46 1.10 -28.86
C GLN A 389 -15.48 2.46 -29.59
N THR A 390 -15.71 3.60 -28.91
CA THR A 390 -15.86 4.92 -29.56
C THR A 390 -15.12 6.06 -28.82
N GLU A 391 -15.01 7.25 -29.45
CA GLU A 391 -14.46 8.45 -28.81
C GLU A 391 -15.40 9.01 -27.72
N CYS A 392 -14.85 9.69 -26.70
CA CYS A 392 -15.64 10.29 -25.62
C CYS A 392 -16.64 11.33 -26.16
N ASN A 393 -17.90 11.18 -25.75
CA ASN A 393 -18.96 12.14 -26.07
C ASN A 393 -19.29 12.97 -24.82
N ILE A 394 -19.14 14.29 -24.92
CA ILE A 394 -19.65 15.23 -23.91
C ILE A 394 -21.17 15.31 -24.09
N LYS A 395 -21.93 14.95 -23.06
CA LYS A 395 -23.39 15.00 -23.11
C LYS A 395 -23.90 16.33 -22.57
N GLN A 396 -24.53 17.13 -23.43
CA GLN A 396 -25.34 18.27 -23.00
C GLN A 396 -26.67 17.76 -22.45
N CYS A 397 -26.79 17.73 -21.12
CA CYS A 397 -28.02 17.32 -20.46
C CYS A 397 -29.08 18.43 -20.58
N LEU A 398 -30.23 18.17 -21.21
CA LEU A 398 -31.32 19.13 -21.43
C LEU A 398 -32.31 19.24 -20.24
N SER A 399 -31.90 18.86 -19.03
CA SER A 399 -32.77 18.88 -17.84
C SER A 399 -33.01 20.30 -17.30
N THR A 400 -34.18 20.54 -16.72
CA THR A 400 -34.55 21.81 -16.04
C THR A 400 -33.90 21.97 -14.67
N GLU A 401 -33.48 20.88 -14.02
CA GLU A 401 -32.83 20.89 -12.70
C GLU A 401 -31.45 20.21 -12.78
N LEU A 402 -30.42 21.02 -13.06
CA LEU A 402 -29.04 20.55 -13.17
C LEU A 402 -28.29 20.70 -11.84
N PRO A 403 -27.45 19.73 -11.45
CA PRO A 403 -26.56 19.92 -10.31
C PRO A 403 -25.56 21.04 -10.60
N CYS A 404 -25.29 21.88 -9.59
CA CYS A 404 -24.28 22.93 -9.71
C CYS A 404 -22.87 22.34 -9.95
N PRO A 405 -21.98 23.07 -10.67
CA PRO A 405 -20.58 22.68 -10.83
C PRO A 405 -19.89 22.45 -9.49
N ARG A 406 -19.36 21.24 -9.29
CA ARG A 406 -18.89 20.77 -7.98
C ARG A 406 -17.71 19.81 -8.09
N MET A 407 -16.98 19.66 -6.99
CA MET A 407 -15.87 18.71 -6.87
C MET A 407 -15.91 17.98 -5.52
N TYR A 408 -15.19 16.86 -5.41
CA TYR A 408 -15.14 15.98 -4.24
C TYR A 408 -16.51 15.48 -3.77
N HIS A 409 -17.41 15.27 -4.73
CA HIS A 409 -18.67 14.55 -4.56
C HIS A 409 -18.45 13.06 -4.86
N SER A 410 -19.48 12.24 -4.66
CA SER A 410 -19.48 10.85 -5.12
C SER A 410 -20.50 10.62 -6.23
N THR A 411 -20.16 9.73 -7.17
CA THR A 411 -21.11 9.12 -8.11
C THR A 411 -21.15 7.62 -7.87
N THR A 412 -22.34 7.03 -7.85
CA THR A 412 -22.51 5.60 -7.56
C THR A 412 -23.57 5.00 -8.46
N HIS A 413 -23.26 3.87 -9.10
CA HIS A 413 -24.15 3.23 -10.06
C HIS A 413 -25.25 2.47 -9.32
N LEU A 414 -26.49 2.74 -9.70
CA LEU A 414 -27.69 2.09 -9.20
C LEU A 414 -28.34 1.35 -10.36
N PHE A 415 -28.48 0.03 -10.24
CA PHE A 415 -29.08 -0.80 -11.28
C PHE A 415 -30.20 -1.66 -10.72
N SER A 416 -31.13 -2.10 -11.57
CA SER A 416 -32.06 -3.16 -11.23
C SER A 416 -32.26 -4.14 -12.39
N ILE A 417 -32.21 -5.44 -12.11
CA ILE A 417 -32.30 -6.49 -13.13
C ILE A 417 -33.48 -7.41 -12.79
N ARG A 418 -34.36 -7.68 -13.77
CA ARG A 418 -35.39 -8.73 -13.67
C ARG A 418 -34.86 -10.03 -14.24
N SER A 419 -34.96 -11.12 -13.48
CA SER A 419 -34.88 -12.47 -14.04
C SER A 419 -36.25 -12.85 -14.63
N PHE A 420 -36.31 -13.19 -15.92
CA PHE A 420 -37.51 -13.80 -16.52
C PHE A 420 -37.43 -15.32 -16.40
N ILE A 421 -38.47 -15.95 -15.83
CA ILE A 421 -38.73 -17.38 -15.97
C ILE A 421 -39.73 -17.54 -17.13
N GLU A 422 -39.28 -17.91 -18.32
CA GLU A 422 -40.19 -18.32 -19.40
C GLU A 422 -40.73 -19.72 -19.12
N ALA A 423 -41.96 -19.80 -18.60
CA ALA A 423 -42.74 -21.03 -18.66
C ALA A 423 -43.29 -21.18 -20.08
N SER A 424 -42.71 -22.09 -20.87
CA SER A 424 -43.28 -22.49 -22.16
C SER A 424 -44.58 -23.27 -21.92
N ALA A 425 -45.72 -22.61 -22.12
CA ALA A 425 -47.01 -23.26 -22.10
C ALA A 425 -47.17 -24.13 -23.35
N SER A 426 -47.04 -25.45 -23.19
CA SER A 426 -47.63 -26.42 -24.11
C SER A 426 -48.85 -27.04 -23.44
N ASN A 427 -50.02 -26.85 -24.05
CA ASN A 427 -51.25 -27.53 -23.66
C ASN A 427 -51.06 -29.05 -23.81
N ASN A 428 -50.99 -29.77 -22.70
CA ASN A 428 -51.70 -31.04 -22.50
C ASN A 428 -51.55 -31.55 -21.05
N ASN A 429 -52.66 -32.07 -20.51
CA ASN A 429 -52.80 -32.63 -19.18
C ASN A 429 -51.81 -33.78 -18.90
N SER A 430 -50.85 -33.57 -18.00
CA SER A 430 -50.35 -34.50 -16.97
C SER A 430 -49.02 -33.98 -16.41
N THR A 431 -48.86 -34.11 -15.09
CA THR A 431 -47.69 -33.76 -14.25
C THR A 431 -46.36 -33.54 -15.00
N VAL A 432 -45.96 -32.27 -15.14
CA VAL A 432 -44.66 -31.86 -15.69
C VAL A 432 -43.73 -31.43 -14.55
N THR A 433 -42.67 -32.20 -14.34
CA THR A 433 -41.44 -31.76 -13.66
C THR A 433 -40.74 -30.71 -14.53
N THR A 434 -40.74 -29.46 -14.10
CA THR A 434 -39.95 -28.37 -14.71
C THR A 434 -38.49 -28.50 -14.30
N ALA A 435 -37.65 -28.99 -15.22
CA ALA A 435 -36.20 -28.84 -15.15
C ALA A 435 -35.83 -27.42 -15.62
N ILE A 436 -35.19 -26.63 -14.76
CA ILE A 436 -34.69 -25.30 -15.10
C ILE A 436 -33.32 -25.48 -15.75
N LYS A 437 -33.19 -25.16 -17.05
CA LYS A 437 -31.91 -24.98 -17.74
C LYS A 437 -31.53 -23.51 -17.69
N TYR A 438 -30.38 -23.19 -17.13
CA TYR A 438 -29.75 -21.88 -17.23
C TYR A 438 -29.07 -21.80 -18.61
N GLU A 439 -29.61 -21.04 -19.55
CA GLU A 439 -28.90 -20.70 -20.80
C GLU A 439 -28.29 -19.29 -20.68
N PRO A 440 -26.98 -19.09 -20.97
CA PRO A 440 -26.30 -17.80 -20.80
C PRO A 440 -26.67 -16.72 -21.85
N SER A 441 -27.64 -16.96 -22.73
CA SER A 441 -27.85 -16.15 -23.95
C SER A 441 -29.22 -15.46 -24.07
N ALA A 442 -30.12 -15.54 -23.08
CA ALA A 442 -31.45 -14.93 -23.15
C ALA A 442 -31.68 -13.82 -22.09
N HIS A 443 -31.31 -12.59 -22.45
CA HIS A 443 -31.90 -11.30 -22.04
C HIS A 443 -32.41 -11.14 -20.57
N ASN A 444 -31.48 -10.89 -19.65
CA ASN A 444 -31.77 -10.07 -18.46
C ASN A 444 -32.09 -8.64 -18.92
N GLN A 445 -33.35 -8.19 -18.85
CA GLN A 445 -33.66 -6.78 -19.08
C GLN A 445 -33.25 -5.97 -17.84
N LEU A 446 -32.30 -5.04 -18.00
CA LEU A 446 -32.12 -3.95 -17.04
C LEU A 446 -33.44 -3.17 -16.97
N ILE A 447 -34.03 -3.07 -15.79
CA ILE A 447 -35.26 -2.31 -15.55
C ILE A 447 -34.93 -0.87 -15.15
N ASP A 448 -33.84 -0.66 -14.39
CA ASP A 448 -33.40 0.66 -13.96
C ASP A 448 -31.87 0.78 -14.08
N ASN A 449 -31.39 1.90 -14.63
CA ASN A 449 -29.97 2.19 -14.84
C ASN A 449 -29.70 3.67 -14.56
N LYS A 450 -29.32 3.96 -13.32
CA LYS A 450 -29.16 5.33 -12.81
C LYS A 450 -27.83 5.51 -12.13
N VAL A 451 -27.41 6.76 -11.98
CA VAL A 451 -26.27 7.14 -11.15
C VAL A 451 -26.71 8.10 -10.07
N LEU A 452 -26.44 7.75 -8.82
CA LEU A 452 -26.61 8.64 -7.67
C LEU A 452 -25.42 9.59 -7.60
N LEU A 453 -25.70 10.89 -7.61
CA LEU A 453 -24.78 11.96 -7.24
C LEU A 453 -25.09 12.42 -5.81
N TYR A 454 -24.09 12.45 -4.94
CA TYR A 454 -24.27 12.95 -3.58
C TYR A 454 -23.10 13.84 -3.10
N GLY A 455 -23.46 14.93 -2.44
CA GLY A 455 -22.54 15.84 -1.76
C GLY A 455 -21.62 16.62 -2.69
N GLY A 456 -20.39 16.85 -2.21
CA GLY A 456 -19.37 17.68 -2.83
C GLY A 456 -19.49 19.14 -2.48
N ARG A 457 -18.73 19.98 -3.19
CA ARG A 457 -18.66 21.41 -2.91
C ARG A 457 -18.39 22.28 -4.12
N ALA A 458 -18.81 23.54 -4.03
CA ALA A 458 -18.35 24.61 -4.93
C ALA A 458 -17.14 25.36 -4.35
N ALA A 459 -17.13 25.60 -3.05
CA ALA A 459 -16.01 26.20 -2.30
C ALA A 459 -15.97 25.54 -0.91
N PRO A 460 -14.87 25.63 -0.14
CA PRO A 460 -14.83 25.02 1.20
C PRO A 460 -15.97 25.49 2.12
N SER A 461 -16.39 26.75 1.97
CA SER A 461 -17.56 27.33 2.67
C SER A 461 -18.92 27.01 2.03
N ASN A 462 -18.96 26.42 0.83
CA ASN A 462 -20.18 26.07 0.10
C ASN A 462 -20.20 24.57 -0.23
N VAL A 463 -20.68 23.81 0.75
CA VAL A 463 -20.78 22.34 0.74
C VAL A 463 -22.22 21.92 0.47
N PHE A 464 -22.38 20.89 -0.36
CA PHE A 464 -23.67 20.38 -0.81
C PHE A 464 -24.10 19.16 0.01
N GLY A 465 -25.41 19.04 0.22
CA GLY A 465 -26.06 17.90 0.88
C GLY A 465 -27.22 17.32 0.08
N GLU A 466 -27.56 17.92 -1.05
CA GLU A 466 -28.58 17.40 -1.96
C GLU A 466 -28.07 16.19 -2.75
N ALA A 467 -29.01 15.33 -3.14
CA ALA A 467 -28.78 14.16 -3.98
C ALA A 467 -29.51 14.30 -5.33
N TYR A 468 -28.90 13.76 -6.38
CA TYR A 468 -29.49 13.71 -7.71
C TYR A 468 -29.37 12.31 -8.31
N LEU A 469 -30.31 11.94 -9.16
CA LEU A 469 -30.27 10.74 -9.97
C LEU A 469 -30.10 11.14 -11.44
N PHE A 470 -29.05 10.64 -12.06
CA PHE A 470 -28.88 10.69 -13.51
C PHE A 470 -29.46 9.43 -14.13
N ASP A 471 -30.42 9.57 -15.03
CA ASP A 471 -30.96 8.46 -15.80
C ASP A 471 -30.11 8.21 -17.04
N CYS A 472 -29.49 7.03 -17.13
CA CYS A 472 -28.57 6.70 -18.20
C CYS A 472 -29.27 6.40 -19.54
N HIS A 473 -30.60 6.25 -19.57
CA HIS A 473 -31.37 6.06 -20.81
C HIS A 473 -31.84 7.39 -21.37
N THR A 474 -32.38 8.26 -20.53
CA THR A 474 -32.87 9.59 -20.96
C THR A 474 -31.78 10.66 -20.93
N GLU A 475 -30.61 10.35 -20.37
CA GLU A 475 -29.47 11.26 -20.20
C GLU A 475 -29.87 12.56 -19.49
N SER A 476 -30.70 12.42 -18.45
CA SER A 476 -31.27 13.56 -17.72
C SER A 476 -31.10 13.43 -16.22
N TRP A 477 -30.87 14.56 -15.57
CA TRP A 477 -30.85 14.68 -14.11
C TRP A 477 -32.26 14.88 -13.55
N GLY A 478 -32.55 14.20 -12.44
CA GLY A 478 -33.67 14.48 -11.55
C GLY A 478 -33.17 14.62 -10.10
N LYS A 479 -33.62 15.65 -9.39
CA LYS A 479 -33.30 15.81 -7.98
C LYS A 479 -34.01 14.73 -7.16
N VAL A 480 -33.36 14.24 -6.11
CA VAL A 480 -34.00 13.32 -5.15
C VAL A 480 -34.82 14.16 -4.18
N ASP A 481 -36.13 13.95 -4.17
CA ASP A 481 -37.02 14.57 -3.19
C ASP A 481 -36.76 13.96 -1.82
N ILE A 482 -36.54 14.84 -0.84
CA ILE A 482 -36.36 14.47 0.56
C ILE A 482 -37.53 15.06 1.33
N ASP A 483 -38.30 14.22 2.01
CA ASP A 483 -39.34 14.65 2.94
C ASP A 483 -38.68 15.34 4.15
N GLU A 484 -39.22 16.47 4.61
CA GLU A 484 -38.69 17.23 5.76
C GLU A 484 -38.61 16.40 7.05
N SER A 485 -39.40 15.33 7.16
CA SER A 485 -39.40 14.41 8.29
C SER A 485 -38.32 13.34 8.24
N GLU A 486 -37.65 13.14 7.10
CA GLU A 486 -36.65 12.09 6.91
C GLU A 486 -35.26 12.49 7.41
N LYS A 487 -34.60 11.57 8.13
CA LYS A 487 -33.19 11.74 8.48
C LYS A 487 -32.33 11.47 7.25
N VAL A 488 -31.54 12.46 6.86
CA VAL A 488 -30.60 12.38 5.74
C VAL A 488 -29.17 12.67 6.18
N PRO A 489 -28.17 12.15 5.45
CA PRO A 489 -26.78 12.49 5.73
C PRO A 489 -26.54 13.99 5.59
N LEU A 490 -25.73 14.55 6.48
CA LEU A 490 -25.34 15.96 6.44
C LEU A 490 -24.49 16.29 5.20
N ALA A 491 -24.59 17.54 4.76
CA ALA A 491 -23.79 18.10 3.68
C ALA A 491 -22.29 17.85 3.90
N ARG A 492 -21.64 17.27 2.89
CA ARG A 492 -20.26 16.78 3.00
C ARG A 492 -19.56 16.71 1.65
N TYR A 493 -18.24 16.75 1.69
CA TYR A 493 -17.38 16.49 0.55
C TYR A 493 -16.20 15.61 0.97
N ARG A 494 -15.47 15.04 0.00
CA ARG A 494 -14.35 14.10 0.23
C ARG A 494 -14.75 12.86 1.04
N HIS A 495 -16.04 12.49 1.01
CA HIS A 495 -16.53 11.19 1.46
C HIS A 495 -16.25 10.13 0.39
N ALA A 496 -16.31 8.85 0.78
CA ALA A 496 -16.26 7.75 -0.16
C ALA A 496 -17.65 7.14 -0.32
N ALA A 497 -17.95 6.65 -1.53
CA ALA A 497 -19.17 5.89 -1.80
C ALA A 497 -18.89 4.71 -2.72
N THR A 498 -19.66 3.63 -2.57
CA THR A 498 -19.57 2.46 -3.45
C THR A 498 -20.93 1.80 -3.64
N THR A 499 -21.08 1.05 -4.74
CA THR A 499 -22.29 0.30 -5.05
C THR A 499 -22.27 -1.04 -4.30
N LEU A 500 -23.38 -1.37 -3.65
CA LEU A 500 -23.66 -2.72 -3.16
C LEU A 500 -24.53 -3.47 -4.17
N ASP A 501 -24.03 -4.59 -4.68
CA ASP A 501 -24.85 -5.57 -5.42
C ASP A 501 -25.60 -6.47 -4.43
N VAL A 502 -26.89 -6.67 -4.67
CA VAL A 502 -27.87 -7.23 -3.73
C VAL A 502 -28.14 -8.72 -4.01
N SER A 503 -27.30 -9.36 -4.82
CA SER A 503 -27.45 -10.77 -5.18
C SER A 503 -27.27 -11.77 -4.03
N THR A 504 -26.63 -11.40 -2.91
CA THR A 504 -26.29 -12.37 -1.86
C THR A 504 -26.42 -11.90 -0.40
N GLY A 505 -26.94 -10.69 -0.11
CA GLY A 505 -27.35 -10.43 1.28
C GLY A 505 -27.73 -9.01 1.71
N CYS A 506 -28.59 -8.35 0.94
CA CYS A 506 -29.37 -7.21 1.44
C CYS A 506 -30.62 -7.63 2.23
N HIS A 507 -30.89 -8.94 2.39
CA HIS A 507 -31.93 -9.42 3.30
C HIS A 507 -31.75 -8.84 4.72
N VAL A 508 -30.51 -8.57 5.12
CA VAL A 508 -30.12 -8.08 6.45
C VAL A 508 -30.39 -6.58 6.68
N PHE A 509 -30.47 -5.76 5.63
CA PHE A 509 -30.68 -4.30 5.78
C PHE A 509 -32.15 -3.89 5.61
N LEU A 510 -32.95 -4.71 4.92
CA LEU A 510 -34.36 -4.43 4.64
C LEU A 510 -35.33 -4.98 5.70
N GLU A 511 -34.87 -5.79 6.66
CA GLU A 511 -35.68 -6.28 7.80
C GLU A 511 -36.11 -5.18 8.77
N GLU A 512 -35.32 -4.13 8.92
CA GLU A 512 -35.66 -2.97 9.78
C GLU A 512 -36.55 -1.94 9.08
N CYS A 513 -36.92 -2.22 7.83
CA CYS A 513 -37.66 -1.33 6.95
C CYS A 513 -39.16 -1.68 6.93
N ASP A 514 -39.77 -1.84 8.13
CA ASP A 514 -41.21 -2.05 8.42
C ASP A 514 -42.12 -2.26 7.20
N ASN A 515 -42.25 -3.52 6.76
CA ASN A 515 -43.49 -4.19 6.33
C ASN A 515 -43.17 -5.50 5.61
N LYS A 516 -43.72 -6.61 6.12
CA LYS A 516 -43.64 -7.97 5.54
C LYS A 516 -44.20 -8.08 4.10
N GLN A 517 -44.83 -7.03 3.56
CA GLN A 517 -45.39 -7.01 2.20
C GLN A 517 -44.35 -6.81 1.08
N PHE A 518 -43.19 -6.19 1.34
CA PHE A 518 -42.17 -5.98 0.31
C PHE A 518 -41.42 -7.27 -0.06
N TYR A 519 -41.32 -8.20 0.89
CA TYR A 519 -40.65 -9.49 0.75
C TYR A 519 -41.23 -10.41 -0.33
N ALA A 520 -42.52 -10.27 -0.65
CA ALA A 520 -43.21 -11.16 -1.57
C ALA A 520 -43.16 -10.71 -3.04
N LEU A 521 -42.66 -9.50 -3.33
CA LEU A 521 -42.64 -8.92 -4.68
C LEU A 521 -41.22 -8.80 -5.29
N THR A 522 -40.15 -9.05 -4.51
CA THR A 522 -38.75 -8.80 -4.90
C THR A 522 -37.86 -10.04 -4.93
N SER A 523 -38.42 -11.27 -4.88
CA SER A 523 -37.61 -12.49 -5.03
C SER A 523 -36.89 -12.60 -6.38
N ASP A 524 -37.35 -11.83 -7.38
CA ASP A 524 -36.93 -11.94 -8.79
C ASP A 524 -36.25 -10.66 -9.32
N ILE A 525 -35.89 -9.71 -8.43
CA ILE A 525 -35.31 -8.40 -8.81
C ILE A 525 -34.02 -8.13 -8.02
N PHE A 526 -32.88 -8.06 -8.72
CA PHE A 526 -31.62 -7.57 -8.17
C PHE A 526 -31.64 -6.04 -8.12
N VAL A 527 -31.16 -5.42 -7.05
CA VAL A 527 -31.21 -3.96 -6.87
C VAL A 527 -29.89 -3.40 -6.33
N GLY A 528 -29.15 -2.63 -7.12
CA GLY A 528 -27.99 -1.87 -6.65
C GLY A 528 -28.39 -0.74 -5.69
N SER A 529 -27.74 -0.65 -4.53
CA SER A 529 -27.86 0.45 -3.56
C SER A 529 -26.51 1.14 -3.34
N ALA A 530 -26.50 2.39 -2.89
CA ALA A 530 -25.25 3.13 -2.64
C ALA A 530 -24.96 3.20 -1.14
N VAL A 531 -23.71 2.94 -0.74
CA VAL A 531 -23.23 3.16 0.62
C VAL A 531 -22.24 4.31 0.64
N VAL A 532 -22.37 5.19 1.64
CA VAL A 532 -21.55 6.38 1.87
C VAL A 532 -20.93 6.34 3.26
N PHE A 533 -19.64 6.65 3.36
CA PHE A 533 -18.94 6.80 4.64
C PHE A 533 -18.11 8.08 4.70
N GLY A 534 -18.08 8.69 5.88
CA GLY A 534 -17.18 9.79 6.23
C GLY A 534 -17.37 11.07 5.41
N GLY A 535 -16.27 11.81 5.19
CA GLY A 535 -16.27 13.13 4.56
C GLY A 535 -16.11 14.26 5.58
N ILE A 536 -16.09 15.50 5.10
CA ILE A 536 -15.87 16.70 5.94
C ILE A 536 -16.94 17.76 5.69
N SER A 537 -17.34 18.46 6.75
CA SER A 537 -18.31 19.57 6.72
C SER A 537 -17.65 20.90 6.34
N LYS A 538 -18.46 21.95 6.15
CA LYS A 538 -17.96 23.32 5.91
C LYS A 538 -17.21 23.91 7.12
N GLU A 539 -17.49 23.42 8.32
CA GLU A 539 -16.81 23.80 9.58
C GLU A 539 -15.49 23.04 9.80
N GLY A 540 -15.15 22.09 8.92
CA GLY A 540 -13.96 21.25 9.06
C GLY A 540 -14.17 20.02 9.96
N LEU A 541 -15.40 19.68 10.34
CA LEU A 541 -15.70 18.48 11.12
C LEU A 541 -15.69 17.25 10.20
N CYS A 542 -14.88 16.24 10.54
CA CYS A 542 -14.94 14.95 9.85
C CYS A 542 -16.11 14.10 10.35
N PHE A 543 -16.73 13.35 9.45
CA PHE A 543 -17.77 12.39 9.77
C PHE A 543 -17.20 10.97 9.86
N GLY A 544 -17.83 10.13 10.68
CA GLY A 544 -17.53 8.69 10.83
C GLY A 544 -18.80 7.83 10.78
N ASP A 545 -19.86 8.37 10.16
CA ASP A 545 -21.16 7.74 9.99
C ASP A 545 -21.25 6.95 8.68
N LEU A 546 -22.11 5.93 8.66
CA LEU A 546 -22.35 5.04 7.53
C LEU A 546 -23.81 5.17 7.07
N TRP A 547 -24.03 5.46 5.80
CA TRP A 547 -25.35 5.67 5.22
C TRP A 547 -25.58 4.78 4.00
N LEU A 548 -26.79 4.26 3.88
CA LEU A 548 -27.29 3.51 2.72
C LEU A 548 -28.36 4.33 2.01
N PHE A 549 -28.21 4.52 0.71
CA PHE A 549 -29.28 5.02 -0.16
C PHE A 549 -30.01 3.84 -0.80
N CYS A 550 -31.26 3.64 -0.40
CA CYS A 550 -32.14 2.63 -0.97
C CYS A 550 -32.69 3.14 -2.31
N SER A 551 -32.24 2.58 -3.42
CA SER A 551 -32.65 3.01 -4.77
C SER A 551 -34.15 2.79 -5.05
N VAL A 552 -34.75 1.73 -4.49
CA VAL A 552 -36.18 1.43 -4.64
C VAL A 552 -37.06 2.50 -3.98
N ARG A 553 -36.73 2.85 -2.73
CA ARG A 553 -37.50 3.82 -1.95
C ARG A 553 -37.06 5.26 -2.21
N ARG A 554 -35.89 5.45 -2.82
CA ARG A 554 -35.18 6.73 -2.99
C ARG A 554 -34.95 7.44 -1.65
N ARG A 555 -34.61 6.69 -0.61
CA ARG A 555 -34.46 7.17 0.77
C ARG A 555 -33.10 6.82 1.36
N TRP A 556 -32.65 7.66 2.27
CA TRP A 556 -31.46 7.43 3.07
C TRP A 556 -31.78 6.65 4.35
N ILE A 557 -30.87 5.75 4.72
CA ILE A 557 -30.96 4.92 5.92
C ILE A 557 -29.61 5.02 6.64
N ALA A 558 -29.61 5.47 7.89
CA ALA A 558 -28.42 5.44 8.73
C ALA A 558 -28.17 3.99 9.19
N LEU A 559 -26.94 3.50 9.00
CA LEU A 559 -26.55 2.15 9.39
C LEU A 559 -25.86 2.17 10.75
N ASN A 560 -26.38 1.40 11.69
CA ASN A 560 -25.72 1.16 12.97
C ASN A 560 -24.68 0.05 12.83
N THR A 561 -23.47 0.29 13.32
CA THR A 561 -22.35 -0.66 13.28
C THR A 561 -21.74 -0.87 14.66
N VAL A 562 -21.13 -2.03 14.86
CA VAL A 562 -20.47 -2.43 16.12
C VAL A 562 -19.01 -2.82 15.86
N GLY A 563 -18.25 -3.07 16.92
CA GLY A 563 -16.85 -3.50 16.82
C GLY A 563 -15.87 -2.34 16.70
N SER A 564 -14.78 -2.54 15.95
CA SER A 564 -13.69 -1.56 15.80
C SER A 564 -13.99 -0.55 14.69
N ASN A 565 -14.96 0.33 14.95
CA ASN A 565 -15.37 1.37 14.00
C ASN A 565 -14.16 2.24 13.56
N PRO A 566 -14.07 2.61 12.28
CA PRO A 566 -13.07 3.58 11.84
C PRO A 566 -13.36 4.97 12.42
N GLU A 567 -12.31 5.67 12.85
CA GLU A 567 -12.42 7.06 13.30
C GLU A 567 -12.97 7.99 12.21
N PRO A 568 -13.65 9.11 12.58
CA PRO A 568 -14.14 10.10 11.63
C PRO A 568 -13.03 10.65 10.70
N ARG A 569 -13.28 10.63 9.40
CA ARG A 569 -12.24 10.91 8.39
C ARG A 569 -12.79 11.37 7.04
N HIS A 570 -11.96 12.05 6.27
CA HIS A 570 -12.22 12.38 4.86
C HIS A 570 -11.06 11.94 3.96
N SER A 571 -11.25 12.02 2.64
CA SER A 571 -10.25 11.64 1.63
C SER A 571 -9.71 10.21 1.81
N HIS A 572 -10.47 9.31 2.43
CA HIS A 572 -10.15 7.89 2.53
C HIS A 572 -10.64 7.16 1.28
N ALA A 573 -10.15 5.94 1.06
CA ALA A 573 -10.67 5.08 0.01
C ALA A 573 -11.63 4.03 0.57
N MET A 574 -12.63 3.65 -0.23
CA MET A 574 -13.60 2.62 0.14
C MET A 574 -13.94 1.75 -1.07
N CYS A 575 -14.07 0.45 -0.87
CA CYS A 575 -14.58 -0.47 -1.89
C CYS A 575 -15.37 -1.63 -1.27
N TYR A 576 -16.22 -2.23 -2.09
CA TYR A 576 -17.02 -3.40 -1.72
C TYR A 576 -16.46 -4.68 -2.35
N ASP A 577 -16.23 -5.68 -1.50
CA ASP A 577 -15.93 -7.05 -1.90
C ASP A 577 -17.24 -7.83 -2.04
N THR A 578 -17.61 -8.09 -3.29
CA THR A 578 -18.84 -8.79 -3.67
C THR A 578 -18.81 -10.28 -3.34
N ILE A 579 -17.64 -10.87 -3.08
CA ILE A 579 -17.47 -12.30 -2.80
C ILE A 579 -17.66 -12.56 -1.30
N ALA A 580 -16.92 -11.83 -0.45
CA ALA A 580 -16.97 -12.03 1.01
C ALA A 580 -17.97 -11.09 1.72
N MET A 581 -18.68 -10.25 0.96
CA MET A 581 -19.65 -9.27 1.47
C MET A 581 -19.06 -8.29 2.49
N ASN A 582 -17.83 -7.85 2.21
CA ASN A 582 -17.06 -6.99 3.10
C ASN A 582 -16.89 -5.60 2.49
N LEU A 583 -17.10 -4.56 3.31
CA LEU A 583 -16.79 -3.19 2.94
C LEU A 583 -15.43 -2.82 3.56
N TYR A 584 -14.48 -2.41 2.71
CA TYR A 584 -13.14 -2.03 3.16
C TYR A 584 -12.98 -0.51 3.15
N ILE A 585 -12.33 0.04 4.18
CA ILE A 585 -11.97 1.46 4.29
C ILE A 585 -10.49 1.58 4.62
N SER A 586 -9.77 2.40 3.85
CA SER A 586 -8.32 2.61 4.00
C SER A 586 -7.95 4.08 4.09
N GLY A 587 -7.07 4.39 5.06
CA GLY A 587 -6.39 5.67 5.20
C GLY A 587 -7.33 6.88 5.36
N GLY A 588 -6.95 8.01 4.76
CA GLY A 588 -7.65 9.30 4.87
C GLY A 588 -6.99 10.27 5.85
N ILE A 589 -7.69 11.37 6.14
CA ILE A 589 -7.26 12.39 7.11
C ILE A 589 -8.35 12.56 8.17
N ASP A 590 -7.94 12.70 9.43
CA ASP A 590 -8.84 13.04 10.54
C ASP A 590 -9.08 14.56 10.68
N SER A 591 -9.84 14.98 11.69
CA SER A 591 -10.14 16.41 11.91
C SER A 591 -8.95 17.24 12.40
N SER A 592 -7.86 16.60 12.87
CA SER A 592 -6.62 17.28 13.26
C SER A 592 -5.70 17.58 12.07
N GLY A 593 -5.94 16.89 10.96
CA GLY A 593 -5.08 16.89 9.80
C GLY A 593 -4.09 15.72 9.77
N LEU A 594 -4.19 14.74 10.68
CA LEU A 594 -3.29 13.58 10.68
C LEU A 594 -3.69 12.59 9.57
N VAL A 595 -2.71 12.14 8.79
CA VAL A 595 -2.93 11.09 7.77
C VAL A 595 -3.00 9.73 8.46
N LEU A 596 -4.07 9.00 8.20
CA LEU A 596 -4.33 7.69 8.77
C LEU A 596 -3.74 6.59 7.88
N GLY A 597 -3.25 5.51 8.50
CA GLY A 597 -2.66 4.34 7.82
C GLY A 597 -3.26 3.02 8.27
N ASP A 598 -4.56 3.03 8.59
CA ASP A 598 -5.33 1.86 8.99
C ASP A 598 -6.22 1.34 7.84
N LEU A 599 -6.49 0.03 7.88
CA LEU A 599 -7.48 -0.63 7.04
C LEU A 599 -8.53 -1.26 7.95
N HIS A 600 -9.79 -0.97 7.66
CA HIS A 600 -10.93 -1.52 8.36
C HIS A 600 -11.78 -2.33 7.39
N CYS A 601 -12.35 -3.43 7.89
CA CYS A 601 -13.26 -4.29 7.16
C CYS A 601 -14.58 -4.41 7.93
N LEU A 602 -15.68 -4.07 7.30
CA LEU A 602 -17.04 -4.26 7.81
C LEU A 602 -17.65 -5.48 7.14
N HIS A 603 -17.94 -6.50 7.93
CA HIS A 603 -18.73 -7.61 7.44
C HIS A 603 -20.21 -7.23 7.45
N LEU A 604 -20.78 -6.95 6.27
CA LEU A 604 -22.11 -6.36 6.12
C LEU A 604 -23.23 -7.15 6.82
N PRO A 605 -23.29 -8.50 6.74
CA PRO A 605 -24.31 -9.29 7.43
C PRO A 605 -24.31 -9.13 8.95
N THR A 606 -23.14 -8.99 9.57
CA THR A 606 -23.03 -8.84 11.04
C THR A 606 -22.95 -7.38 11.48
N ARG A 607 -22.78 -6.45 10.54
CA ARG A 607 -22.52 -5.01 10.79
C ARG A 607 -21.37 -4.77 11.77
N CYS A 608 -20.40 -5.67 11.79
CA CYS A 608 -19.27 -5.64 12.71
C CYS A 608 -17.99 -5.23 11.98
N TRP A 609 -17.41 -4.11 12.42
CA TRP A 609 -16.10 -3.65 11.97
C TRP A 609 -14.97 -4.41 12.66
N LYS A 610 -13.97 -4.77 11.86
CA LYS A 610 -12.68 -5.29 12.33
C LYS A 610 -11.57 -4.42 11.76
N LYS A 611 -10.66 -3.98 12.64
CA LYS A 611 -9.40 -3.36 12.21
C LYS A 611 -8.43 -4.46 11.80
N ILE A 612 -7.88 -4.36 10.60
CA ILE A 612 -6.91 -5.33 10.11
C ILE A 612 -5.53 -4.92 10.67
N SER A 613 -5.03 -5.73 11.60
CA SER A 613 -3.71 -5.55 12.20
C SER A 613 -2.59 -5.93 11.22
N SER A 614 -1.38 -5.38 11.40
CA SER A 614 -0.15 -5.67 10.63
C SER A 614 -0.13 -5.27 9.14
N LEU A 615 -0.54 -4.04 8.84
CA LEU A 615 -0.28 -3.45 7.52
C LEU A 615 1.05 -2.67 7.49
N PRO A 616 1.75 -2.66 6.35
CA PRO A 616 2.94 -1.83 6.18
C PRO A 616 2.61 -0.35 6.41
N PHE A 617 3.57 0.40 6.96
CA PHE A 617 3.54 1.87 7.07
C PHE A 617 3.15 2.56 5.76
N GLU A 618 3.40 1.90 4.64
CA GLU A 618 3.07 2.33 3.29
C GLU A 618 1.58 2.54 2.99
N THR A 619 0.67 2.15 3.90
CA THR A 619 -0.78 2.40 3.76
C THR A 619 -1.22 3.77 4.31
N GLN A 620 -0.31 4.58 4.87
CA GLN A 620 -0.59 5.94 5.34
C GLN A 620 -0.80 6.92 4.16
N LEU A 621 -1.98 6.84 3.55
CA LEU A 621 -2.34 7.53 2.32
C LEU A 621 -3.70 8.22 2.45
N PHE A 622 -3.84 9.37 1.78
CA PHE A 622 -5.14 10.01 1.56
C PHE A 622 -5.31 10.41 0.09
N SER A 623 -6.55 10.61 -0.33
CA SER A 623 -6.95 10.89 -1.72
C SER A 623 -6.45 9.85 -2.72
N HIS A 624 -6.20 8.64 -2.23
CA HIS A 624 -5.99 7.45 -3.04
C HIS A 624 -7.35 6.84 -3.40
N THR A 625 -7.36 5.99 -4.42
CA THR A 625 -8.54 5.16 -4.73
C THR A 625 -8.24 3.70 -4.38
N MET A 626 -9.29 2.96 -4.03
CA MET A 626 -9.21 1.54 -3.72
C MET A 626 -10.32 0.83 -4.48
N THR A 627 -10.00 -0.27 -5.13
CA THR A 627 -10.99 -1.10 -5.83
C THR A 627 -10.75 -2.57 -5.54
N PHE A 628 -11.83 -3.35 -5.49
CA PHE A 628 -11.75 -4.80 -5.33
C PHE A 628 -11.67 -5.46 -6.70
N ALA A 629 -10.54 -6.12 -6.97
CA ALA A 629 -10.34 -6.89 -8.18
C ALA A 629 -10.78 -8.34 -7.93
N ALA A 630 -12.06 -8.64 -8.17
CA ALA A 630 -12.66 -9.95 -7.90
C ALA A 630 -11.91 -11.14 -8.55
N SER A 631 -11.39 -10.95 -9.77
CA SER A 631 -10.60 -11.96 -10.49
C SER A 631 -9.25 -12.28 -9.83
N LEU A 632 -8.76 -11.40 -8.94
CA LEU A 632 -7.52 -11.54 -8.18
C LEU A 632 -7.77 -11.87 -6.71
N ASN A 633 -9.01 -11.67 -6.24
CA ASN A 633 -9.33 -11.58 -4.82
C ASN A 633 -8.37 -10.62 -4.08
N SER A 634 -8.23 -9.41 -4.61
CA SER A 634 -7.24 -8.44 -4.10
C SER A 634 -7.82 -7.04 -4.03
N LEU A 635 -7.33 -6.25 -3.07
CA LEU A 635 -7.57 -4.81 -3.01
C LEU A 635 -6.49 -4.09 -3.80
N VAL A 636 -6.88 -3.23 -4.74
CA VAL A 636 -5.94 -2.47 -5.57
C VAL A 636 -6.01 -1.02 -5.14
N PHE A 637 -4.88 -0.49 -4.67
CA PHE A 637 -4.71 0.90 -4.25
C PHE A 637 -4.00 1.67 -5.35
N ILE A 638 -4.51 2.85 -5.68
CA ILE A 638 -3.92 3.71 -6.71
C ILE A 638 -3.73 5.13 -6.18
N GLY A 639 -2.52 5.63 -6.31
CA GLY A 639 -2.14 7.02 -6.07
C GLY A 639 -2.46 7.53 -4.68
N GLY A 640 -2.75 8.82 -4.61
CA GLY A 640 -2.95 9.56 -3.36
C GLY A 640 -1.72 10.35 -2.95
N VAL A 641 -1.69 10.75 -1.68
CA VAL A 641 -0.59 11.52 -1.08
C VAL A 641 -0.21 10.87 0.25
N SER A 642 1.10 10.84 0.52
CA SER A 642 1.70 10.33 1.76
C SER A 642 2.31 11.50 2.54
N PRO A 643 2.34 11.45 3.89
CA PRO A 643 3.12 12.39 4.69
C PRO A 643 4.65 12.23 4.50
N VAL A 644 5.10 11.14 3.89
CA VAL A 644 6.52 10.84 3.71
C VAL A 644 7.05 11.45 2.41
N PRO A 645 8.07 12.32 2.45
CA PRO A 645 8.69 12.87 1.24
C PRO A 645 9.26 11.79 0.33
N GLY A 646 9.08 11.95 -0.98
CA GLY A 646 9.61 11.02 -1.97
C GLY A 646 8.98 9.62 -1.94
N TYR A 647 7.88 9.42 -1.19
CA TYR A 647 7.19 8.13 -1.04
C TYR A 647 6.94 7.43 -2.38
N TRP A 648 6.35 8.16 -3.35
CA TRP A 648 5.98 7.61 -4.66
C TRP A 648 7.19 7.19 -5.51
N ARG A 649 8.36 7.80 -5.30
CA ARG A 649 9.60 7.40 -5.98
C ARG A 649 10.14 6.07 -5.47
N LYS A 650 10.03 5.83 -4.16
CA LYS A 650 10.51 4.60 -3.53
C LYS A 650 9.57 3.43 -3.76
N ASN A 651 8.27 3.70 -3.67
CA ASN A 651 7.31 2.63 -3.57
C ASN A 651 6.54 2.44 -4.90
N GLY A 652 6.41 3.45 -5.78
CA GLY A 652 5.54 3.41 -6.96
C GLY A 652 4.08 3.77 -6.64
N THR A 653 3.20 3.86 -7.64
CA THR A 653 1.86 4.48 -7.49
C THR A 653 0.69 3.48 -7.42
N VAL A 654 0.90 2.21 -7.78
CA VAL A 654 -0.12 1.14 -7.71
C VAL A 654 0.33 0.07 -6.74
N ARG A 655 -0.60 -0.39 -5.91
CA ARG A 655 -0.40 -1.54 -5.01
C ARG A 655 -1.54 -2.52 -5.12
N VAL A 656 -1.23 -3.78 -4.94
CA VAL A 656 -2.23 -4.84 -4.88
C VAL A 656 -2.02 -5.59 -3.57
N LEU A 657 -3.00 -5.56 -2.67
CA LEU A 657 -3.04 -6.39 -1.47
C LEU A 657 -3.80 -7.66 -1.80
N ASP A 658 -3.07 -8.78 -1.88
CA ASP A 658 -3.66 -10.11 -2.02
C ASP A 658 -4.41 -10.46 -0.73
N LEU A 659 -5.72 -10.70 -0.80
CA LEU A 659 -6.53 -11.03 0.38
C LEU A 659 -6.42 -12.51 0.80
N TYR A 660 -5.89 -13.38 -0.05
CA TYR A 660 -5.55 -14.75 0.35
C TYR A 660 -4.31 -14.75 1.24
N ARG A 661 -3.27 -14.04 0.79
CA ARG A 661 -1.95 -14.05 1.44
C ARG A 661 -1.72 -12.90 2.40
N TRP A 662 -2.56 -11.87 2.37
CA TRP A 662 -2.35 -10.59 3.05
C TRP A 662 -0.99 -9.96 2.73
N THR A 663 -0.54 -10.13 1.49
CA THR A 663 0.76 -9.63 1.01
C THR A 663 0.58 -8.51 -0.01
N LEU A 664 1.43 -7.49 0.10
CA LEU A 664 1.50 -6.40 -0.86
C LEU A 664 2.32 -6.82 -2.08
N ILE A 665 1.73 -6.67 -3.26
CA ILE A 665 2.38 -6.86 -4.55
C ILE A 665 2.70 -5.47 -5.10
N GLU A 666 3.99 -5.20 -5.25
CA GLU A 666 4.47 -3.99 -5.91
C GLU A 666 4.20 -4.06 -7.41
N CYS A 667 3.85 -2.91 -7.99
CA CYS A 667 3.51 -2.76 -9.40
C CYS A 667 4.46 -1.73 -10.03
N ARG A 668 4.73 -1.87 -11.36
CA ARG A 668 4.72 -0.74 -12.31
C ARG A 668 4.72 0.67 -11.70
N ALA A 669 5.87 1.35 -11.62
CA ALA A 669 5.89 2.80 -11.39
C ALA A 669 5.12 3.53 -12.51
N ILE A 670 3.89 3.94 -12.22
CA ILE A 670 3.09 4.83 -13.07
C ILE A 670 3.20 6.29 -12.56
N PRO A 671 2.85 7.30 -13.37
CA PRO A 671 2.87 8.69 -12.93
C PRO A 671 2.09 8.89 -11.63
N GLN A 672 2.61 9.74 -10.74
CA GLN A 672 1.94 10.11 -9.50
C GLN A 672 0.57 10.73 -9.81
N VAL A 673 -0.49 10.06 -9.37
CA VAL A 673 -1.88 10.50 -9.54
C VAL A 673 -2.52 10.82 -8.20
N CYS A 674 -3.17 11.98 -8.11
CA CYS A 674 -3.98 12.39 -6.96
C CYS A 674 -5.23 13.11 -7.46
N GLY A 675 -6.33 13.04 -6.70
CA GLY A 675 -7.62 13.56 -7.13
C GLY A 675 -8.17 12.91 -8.41
N HIS A 676 -7.68 11.71 -8.74
CA HIS A 676 -8.14 10.86 -9.84
C HIS A 676 -9.30 9.99 -9.36
N GLN A 677 -10.00 9.35 -10.29
CA GLN A 677 -10.91 8.25 -9.97
C GLN A 677 -10.43 6.96 -10.63
N ALA A 678 -10.50 5.84 -9.90
CA ALA A 678 -10.29 4.52 -10.46
C ALA A 678 -11.62 3.77 -10.61
N VAL A 679 -11.85 3.19 -11.78
CA VAL A 679 -13.06 2.43 -12.11
C VAL A 679 -12.64 1.05 -12.62
N PHE A 680 -12.93 0.02 -11.84
CA PHE A 680 -12.71 -1.36 -12.27
C PHE A 680 -13.94 -1.89 -13.00
N LEU A 681 -13.75 -2.38 -14.22
CA LEU A 681 -14.80 -3.05 -15.00
C LEU A 681 -14.52 -4.56 -15.01
N SER A 682 -15.25 -5.29 -14.17
CA SER A 682 -15.08 -6.74 -13.97
C SER A 682 -15.26 -7.54 -15.26
N ASP A 683 -16.22 -7.14 -16.11
CA ASP A 683 -16.60 -7.86 -17.34
C ASP A 683 -15.44 -8.00 -18.34
N ILE A 684 -14.50 -7.05 -18.31
CA ILE A 684 -13.34 -7.00 -19.19
C ILE A 684 -12.00 -7.04 -18.42
N GLY A 685 -12.03 -7.18 -17.09
CA GLY A 685 -10.85 -7.27 -16.23
C GLY A 685 -9.92 -6.05 -16.30
N ALA A 686 -10.47 -4.86 -16.53
CA ALA A 686 -9.68 -3.66 -16.81
C ALA A 686 -9.94 -2.53 -15.80
N LEU A 687 -8.88 -1.85 -15.38
CA LEU A 687 -8.92 -0.78 -14.39
C LEU A 687 -8.62 0.57 -15.05
N TYR A 688 -9.63 1.42 -15.15
CA TYR A 688 -9.53 2.74 -15.74
C TYR A 688 -9.13 3.75 -14.66
N VAL A 689 -8.06 4.49 -14.89
CA VAL A 689 -7.67 5.63 -14.05
C VAL A 689 -8.00 6.90 -14.82
N VAL A 690 -9.00 7.63 -14.33
CA VAL A 690 -9.54 8.82 -14.99
C VAL A 690 -8.96 10.07 -14.33
N GLY A 691 -8.35 10.91 -15.16
CA GLY A 691 -7.78 12.20 -14.77
C GLY A 691 -6.84 12.16 -13.57
N GLY A 692 -6.96 13.18 -12.73
CA GLY A 692 -6.07 13.48 -11.63
C GLY A 692 -5.18 14.70 -11.92
N GLY A 693 -4.56 15.20 -10.87
CA GLY A 693 -3.74 16.40 -10.92
C GLY A 693 -3.69 17.11 -9.59
N LEU A 694 -2.79 18.09 -9.50
CA LEU A 694 -2.64 18.94 -8.33
C LEU A 694 -2.17 20.33 -8.71
N GLN A 695 -2.42 21.28 -7.81
CA GLN A 695 -1.76 22.59 -7.87
C GLN A 695 -0.38 22.48 -7.21
N CYS A 696 0.69 22.67 -7.99
CA CYS A 696 2.07 22.64 -7.52
C CYS A 696 2.46 24.01 -6.94
N PHE A 697 1.84 24.37 -5.81
CA PHE A 697 2.09 25.62 -5.11
C PHE A 697 1.90 26.87 -6.01
N SER A 698 2.91 27.75 -6.08
CA SER A 698 2.95 28.89 -6.99
C SER A 698 3.60 28.59 -8.35
N PHE A 699 3.98 27.34 -8.62
CA PHE A 699 4.71 26.97 -9.84
C PHE A 699 3.80 26.64 -11.02
N GLY A 700 2.56 26.24 -10.76
CA GLY A 700 1.56 25.92 -11.78
C GLY A 700 0.74 24.70 -11.40
N SER A 701 -0.06 24.20 -12.35
CA SER A 701 -0.86 22.99 -12.17
C SER A 701 -0.25 21.84 -12.96
N ALA A 702 -0.28 20.64 -12.38
CA ALA A 702 -0.03 19.38 -13.07
C ALA A 702 -1.37 18.67 -13.28
N TYR A 703 -1.55 18.09 -14.48
CA TYR A 703 -2.70 17.28 -14.82
C TYR A 703 -2.22 15.93 -15.32
N ASN A 704 -2.92 14.87 -14.95
CA ASN A 704 -2.67 13.53 -15.45
C ASN A 704 -3.62 13.24 -16.61
N GLU A 705 -3.10 12.62 -17.65
CA GLU A 705 -3.92 12.02 -18.69
C GLU A 705 -4.53 10.72 -18.14
N SER A 706 -5.71 10.37 -18.64
CA SER A 706 -6.36 9.11 -18.25
C SER A 706 -5.61 7.93 -18.87
N PHE A 707 -5.57 6.79 -18.17
CA PHE A 707 -4.91 5.58 -18.66
C PHE A 707 -5.63 4.31 -18.19
N LEU A 708 -5.37 3.23 -18.92
CA LEU A 708 -5.84 1.89 -18.61
C LEU A 708 -4.72 1.10 -17.93
N LEU A 709 -5.06 0.44 -16.83
CA LEU A 709 -4.28 -0.61 -16.23
C LEU A 709 -4.95 -1.94 -16.54
N HIS A 710 -4.25 -2.76 -17.33
CA HIS A 710 -4.62 -4.16 -17.44
C HIS A 710 -4.10 -4.87 -16.20
N LEU A 711 -5.03 -5.15 -15.29
CA LEU A 711 -4.77 -6.06 -14.20
C LEU A 711 -4.81 -7.47 -14.75
N GLU A 712 -3.73 -7.85 -15.43
CA GLU A 712 -3.48 -9.27 -15.61
C GLU A 712 -3.31 -9.85 -14.23
N ASN A 713 -4.08 -10.91 -13.94
CA ASN A 713 -3.77 -11.71 -12.79
C ASN A 713 -2.33 -12.18 -12.97
N PRO A 714 -1.38 -11.87 -12.08
CA PRO A 714 -0.07 -12.48 -12.12
C PRO A 714 -0.16 -14.03 -12.02
N LEU A 715 -1.35 -14.57 -11.76
CA LEU A 715 -1.72 -15.98 -11.79
C LEU A 715 -2.47 -16.44 -13.06
N ILE A 716 -2.94 -15.54 -13.94
CA ILE A 716 -3.59 -15.88 -15.24
C ILE A 716 -2.68 -15.55 -16.44
N GLY A 717 -1.69 -14.66 -16.28
CA GLY A 717 -0.54 -14.53 -17.18
C GLY A 717 0.55 -15.55 -16.87
N LYS A 718 0.28 -16.84 -17.15
CA LYS A 718 0.91 -18.04 -16.55
C LYS A 718 0.74 -18.04 -15.03
N PRO A 719 0.18 -19.09 -14.41
CA PRO A 719 0.31 -19.23 -12.96
C PRO A 719 1.80 -19.06 -12.62
N GLN A 720 2.15 -18.18 -11.67
CA GLN A 720 3.45 -18.28 -11.02
C GLN A 720 3.48 -19.67 -10.35
N LYS A 721 3.88 -20.68 -11.12
CA LYS A 721 4.10 -22.07 -10.69
C LYS A 721 5.33 -22.18 -9.79
N ASN A 722 5.85 -21.06 -9.29
CA ASN A 722 7.12 -21.01 -8.63
C ASN A 722 6.89 -21.08 -7.13
N ILE A 723 7.17 -22.24 -6.57
CA ILE A 723 7.31 -22.43 -5.14
C ILE A 723 8.34 -21.40 -4.62
N LEU A 724 8.02 -20.73 -3.50
CA LEU A 724 8.93 -19.82 -2.83
C LEU A 724 10.27 -20.53 -2.62
N THR A 725 11.31 -20.05 -3.31
CA THR A 725 12.63 -20.67 -3.30
C THR A 725 13.62 -19.80 -2.54
N ILE A 726 14.20 -20.36 -1.49
CA ILE A 726 15.14 -19.68 -0.59
C ILE A 726 16.53 -20.28 -0.81
N ASP A 727 17.48 -19.42 -1.16
CA ASP A 727 18.90 -19.75 -1.26
C ASP A 727 19.63 -19.11 -0.07
N LEU A 728 19.78 -19.88 1.02
CA LEU A 728 20.39 -19.38 2.26
C LEU A 728 21.86 -18.98 2.08
N SER A 729 22.54 -19.45 1.01
CA SER A 729 23.91 -19.04 0.71
C SER A 729 24.02 -17.57 0.27
N LYS A 730 22.89 -16.93 -0.09
CA LYS A 730 22.82 -15.53 -0.55
C LYS A 730 22.06 -14.61 0.38
N SER A 731 21.49 -15.12 1.48
CA SER A 731 20.67 -14.32 2.39
C SER A 731 21.51 -13.73 3.53
N CYS A 732 21.30 -12.45 3.83
CA CYS A 732 21.92 -11.74 4.97
C CYS A 732 21.21 -12.01 6.31
N VAL A 733 20.26 -12.96 6.35
CA VAL A 733 19.40 -13.20 7.51
C VAL A 733 20.05 -14.23 8.43
N SER A 734 20.92 -13.77 9.33
CA SER A 734 21.31 -14.54 10.50
C SER A 734 20.45 -14.12 11.69
N GLY A 735 19.63 -15.04 12.22
CA GLY A 735 18.97 -14.84 13.52
C GLY A 735 17.43 -14.80 13.58
N SER A 736 16.69 -15.00 12.48
CA SER A 736 15.22 -15.14 12.53
C SER A 736 14.79 -16.55 12.95
N ASP A 737 13.75 -16.68 13.79
CA ASP A 737 13.11 -17.98 14.08
C ASP A 737 12.26 -18.40 12.88
N TRP A 738 12.83 -19.25 12.02
CA TRP A 738 12.16 -19.74 10.81
C TRP A 738 10.85 -20.46 11.09
N ASN A 739 10.61 -20.94 12.31
CA ASN A 739 9.33 -21.53 12.67
C ASN A 739 8.18 -20.54 12.58
N ASP A 740 8.39 -19.29 13.00
CA ASP A 740 7.35 -18.27 12.90
C ASP A 740 6.98 -17.98 11.45
N VAL A 741 7.96 -18.02 10.55
CA VAL A 741 7.76 -17.84 9.12
C VAL A 741 6.97 -19.02 8.54
N LEU A 742 7.38 -20.25 8.84
CA LEU A 742 6.71 -21.47 8.38
C LEU A 742 5.26 -21.56 8.88
N TYR A 743 5.03 -21.24 10.16
CA TYR A 743 3.69 -21.29 10.77
C TYR A 743 2.77 -20.15 10.35
N LYS A 744 3.31 -18.97 10.00
CA LYS A 744 2.52 -17.86 9.45
C LYS A 744 2.14 -18.09 7.99
N LEU A 745 3.07 -18.59 7.17
CA LEU A 745 2.83 -18.75 5.73
C LEU A 745 1.95 -19.97 5.42
N ARG A 746 2.16 -21.12 6.08
CA ARG A 746 1.45 -22.38 5.80
C ARG A 746 1.40 -22.78 4.31
N GLU A 747 2.42 -22.39 3.55
CA GLU A 747 2.62 -22.76 2.13
C GLU A 747 3.91 -23.59 1.95
N PRO A 748 4.06 -24.38 0.86
CA PRO A 748 5.28 -25.10 0.56
C PRO A 748 6.45 -24.15 0.30
N ILE A 749 7.61 -24.47 0.86
CA ILE A 749 8.82 -23.66 0.69
C ILE A 749 9.97 -24.56 0.24
N HIS A 750 10.66 -24.14 -0.80
CA HIS A 750 11.83 -24.80 -1.35
C HIS A 750 13.12 -24.14 -0.85
N PHE A 751 13.98 -24.88 -0.17
CA PHE A 751 15.31 -24.45 0.25
C PHE A 751 16.34 -25.08 -0.68
N LYS A 752 17.06 -24.25 -1.42
CA LYS A 752 17.97 -24.70 -2.46
C LYS A 752 19.39 -24.93 -1.91
N SER A 753 20.04 -26.01 -2.35
CA SER A 753 21.48 -26.25 -2.12
C SER A 753 21.91 -26.24 -0.64
N MET A 754 21.11 -26.87 0.21
CA MET A 754 21.41 -27.07 1.63
C MET A 754 22.54 -28.07 1.83
N ASN A 755 23.35 -27.86 2.87
CA ASN A 755 24.34 -28.84 3.29
C ASN A 755 23.67 -29.94 4.12
N LEU A 756 23.46 -31.11 3.50
CA LEU A 756 22.85 -32.28 4.14
C LEU A 756 23.88 -33.28 4.69
N GLY A 757 25.18 -32.96 4.69
CA GLY A 757 26.25 -33.81 5.23
C GLY A 757 26.95 -34.69 4.17
N GLU A 758 27.78 -35.62 4.64
CA GLU A 758 28.60 -36.50 3.79
C GLU A 758 27.77 -37.48 2.94
N CYS A 759 26.49 -37.67 3.27
CA CYS A 759 25.56 -38.51 2.50
C CYS A 759 25.42 -38.05 1.06
N MET A 760 25.56 -36.75 0.82
CA MET A 760 25.53 -36.13 -0.52
C MET A 760 26.60 -36.67 -1.46
N VAL A 761 27.70 -37.20 -0.91
CA VAL A 761 28.82 -37.76 -1.68
C VAL A 761 28.83 -39.28 -1.57
N LYS A 762 28.76 -39.82 -0.35
CA LYS A 762 28.93 -41.26 -0.09
C LYS A 762 27.81 -42.13 -0.66
N TRP A 763 26.58 -41.60 -0.75
CA TRP A 763 25.41 -42.38 -1.15
C TRP A 763 25.19 -42.40 -2.67
N LYS A 764 26.03 -41.71 -3.45
CA LYS A 764 25.90 -41.63 -4.91
C LYS A 764 26.09 -42.98 -5.61
N THR A 765 26.83 -43.90 -5.02
CA THR A 765 27.10 -45.23 -5.57
C THR A 765 26.49 -46.32 -4.70
N SER A 766 26.10 -47.43 -5.33
CA SER A 766 25.51 -48.58 -4.64
C SER A 766 26.47 -49.21 -3.63
N ASP A 767 27.78 -49.19 -3.90
CA ASP A 767 28.77 -49.97 -3.17
C ASP A 767 28.83 -49.62 -1.68
N TYR A 768 28.84 -48.32 -1.37
CA TYR A 768 28.90 -47.85 0.02
C TYR A 768 27.65 -48.25 0.82
N LEU A 769 26.47 -48.04 0.23
CA LEU A 769 25.19 -48.36 0.87
C LEU A 769 25.03 -49.88 1.07
N CYS A 770 25.44 -50.67 0.08
CA CYS A 770 25.48 -52.13 0.14
C CYS A 770 26.47 -52.63 1.20
N GLU A 771 27.64 -52.00 1.33
CA GLU A 771 28.64 -52.36 2.36
C GLU A 771 28.10 -52.09 3.77
N LYS A 772 27.48 -50.92 4.01
CA LYS A 772 27.08 -50.48 5.36
C LYS A 772 25.78 -51.10 5.85
N GLU A 773 24.76 -51.22 5.01
CA GLU A 773 23.43 -51.69 5.42
C GLU A 773 22.93 -52.90 4.60
N GLY A 774 23.73 -53.42 3.67
CA GLY A 774 23.26 -54.38 2.65
C GLY A 774 22.62 -55.65 3.16
N LYS A 775 23.06 -56.19 4.32
CA LYS A 775 22.49 -57.41 4.91
C LYS A 775 21.11 -57.20 5.56
N ARG A 776 20.69 -55.95 5.77
CA ARG A 776 19.43 -55.62 6.43
C ARG A 776 18.26 -56.06 5.57
N GLN A 777 17.35 -56.86 6.13
CA GLN A 777 16.10 -57.20 5.47
C GLN A 777 15.16 -55.99 5.49
N VAL A 778 14.56 -55.63 4.36
CA VAL A 778 13.61 -54.54 4.18
C VAL A 778 12.38 -55.01 3.41
N ILE A 779 11.25 -54.34 3.59
CA ILE A 779 10.01 -54.62 2.85
C ILE A 779 9.84 -53.54 1.79
N VAL A 780 9.84 -53.94 0.53
CA VAL A 780 9.84 -53.07 -0.65
C VAL A 780 8.54 -53.23 -1.42
N HIS A 781 8.05 -52.14 -2.02
CA HIS A 781 6.90 -52.17 -2.92
C HIS A 781 7.41 -52.42 -4.34
N ASN A 782 7.07 -53.56 -4.92
CA ASN A 782 7.42 -53.91 -6.29
C ASN A 782 6.24 -53.61 -7.22
N ILE A 783 6.45 -52.67 -8.15
CA ILE A 783 5.44 -52.21 -9.10
C ILE A 783 5.58 -53.01 -10.40
N LYS A 784 4.51 -53.72 -10.79
CA LYS A 784 4.51 -54.57 -12.00
C LYS A 784 3.87 -53.91 -13.21
N GLU A 785 2.90 -53.04 -12.99
CA GLU A 785 2.14 -52.39 -14.07
C GLU A 785 2.89 -51.17 -14.63
N LYS A 786 3.04 -51.14 -15.96
CA LYS A 786 3.67 -50.04 -16.70
C LYS A 786 2.60 -49.22 -17.39
N CYS A 787 2.53 -47.93 -17.11
CA CYS A 787 1.74 -46.98 -17.90
C CYS A 787 2.62 -46.44 -19.04
N ILE A 788 2.27 -46.76 -20.28
CA ILE A 788 2.98 -46.24 -21.46
C ILE A 788 2.26 -44.98 -21.93
N THR A 789 2.94 -43.84 -21.85
CA THR A 789 2.48 -42.60 -22.49
C THR A 789 3.15 -42.44 -23.86
N ARG A 790 2.73 -41.48 -24.68
CA ARG A 790 3.34 -41.22 -26.00
C ARG A 790 4.82 -40.79 -25.94
N LYS A 791 5.36 -40.48 -24.75
CA LYS A 791 6.73 -39.97 -24.56
C LYS A 791 7.55 -40.73 -23.51
N ASP A 792 6.93 -41.28 -22.46
CA ASP A 792 7.65 -41.89 -21.33
C ASP A 792 6.92 -43.14 -20.76
N VAL A 793 7.68 -44.05 -20.12
CA VAL A 793 7.17 -45.19 -19.33
C VAL A 793 7.12 -44.78 -17.86
N ILE A 794 5.94 -44.77 -17.24
CA ILE A 794 5.74 -44.42 -15.83
C ILE A 794 5.17 -45.60 -15.06
N TYR A 795 5.72 -45.87 -13.87
CA TYR A 795 5.23 -46.88 -12.93
C TYR A 795 4.38 -46.19 -11.87
N ARG A 796 3.06 -46.11 -12.10
CA ARG A 796 2.14 -45.39 -11.21
C ARG A 796 1.63 -46.30 -10.10
N MET A 797 1.90 -45.93 -8.85
CA MET A 797 1.34 -46.63 -7.70
C MET A 797 -0.11 -46.16 -7.47
N ASP A 798 -1.03 -47.13 -7.42
CA ASP A 798 -2.42 -46.92 -7.02
C ASP A 798 -2.66 -47.64 -5.68
N PHE A 799 -2.90 -46.85 -4.63
CA PHE A 799 -3.17 -47.39 -3.28
C PHE A 799 -4.62 -47.86 -3.10
N ILE A 800 -5.53 -47.39 -3.95
CA ILE A 800 -6.94 -47.80 -3.95
C ILE A 800 -7.06 -49.19 -4.58
N GLN A 801 -6.45 -49.39 -5.76
CA GLN A 801 -6.46 -50.69 -6.45
C GLN A 801 -5.36 -51.65 -5.96
N LYS A 802 -4.35 -51.13 -5.23
CA LYS A 802 -3.20 -51.89 -4.70
C LYS A 802 -2.43 -52.63 -5.80
N ASN A 803 -1.99 -51.90 -6.82
CA ASN A 803 -1.29 -52.45 -7.99
C ASN A 803 0.21 -52.76 -7.78
N PHE A 804 0.63 -53.01 -6.54
CA PHE A 804 1.99 -53.31 -6.15
C PHE A 804 2.02 -54.45 -5.13
N VAL A 805 3.15 -55.16 -5.04
CA VAL A 805 3.33 -56.29 -4.12
C VAL A 805 4.42 -55.97 -3.10
N TYR A 806 4.17 -56.29 -1.83
CA TYR A 806 5.18 -56.23 -0.79
C TYR A 806 6.14 -57.41 -0.91
N GLN A 807 7.43 -57.12 -1.08
CA GLN A 807 8.48 -58.13 -1.14
C GLN A 807 9.53 -57.86 -0.06
N THR A 808 9.87 -58.89 0.71
CA THR A 808 11.01 -58.82 1.63
C THR A 808 12.27 -59.15 0.86
N GLN A 809 13.24 -58.24 0.88
CA GLN A 809 14.56 -58.42 0.27
C GLN A 809 15.64 -57.75 1.11
N SER A 810 16.90 -58.05 0.85
CA SER A 810 18.03 -57.36 1.46
C SER A 810 18.13 -55.91 0.96
N PHE A 811 18.70 -55.04 1.78
CA PHE A 811 18.90 -53.64 1.42
C PHE A 811 19.85 -53.51 0.22
N ALA A 812 20.83 -54.42 0.10
CA ALA A 812 21.71 -54.45 -1.07
C ALA A 812 20.93 -54.74 -2.36
N GLU A 813 20.02 -55.72 -2.34
CA GLU A 813 19.14 -56.03 -3.48
C GLU A 813 18.25 -54.83 -3.84
N LEU A 814 17.65 -54.14 -2.85
CA LEU A 814 16.90 -52.89 -3.09
C LEU A 814 17.72 -51.81 -3.80
N ILE A 815 18.94 -51.54 -3.32
CA ILE A 815 19.79 -50.51 -3.92
C ILE A 815 20.22 -50.93 -5.33
N GLN A 816 20.54 -52.21 -5.56
CA GLN A 816 20.85 -52.71 -6.89
C GLN A 816 19.64 -52.60 -7.85
N ASP A 817 18.45 -53.05 -7.43
CA ASP A 817 17.22 -52.96 -8.22
C ASP A 817 16.86 -51.52 -8.58
N CYS A 818 17.03 -50.60 -7.63
CA CYS A 818 16.76 -49.17 -7.81
C CYS A 818 17.69 -48.53 -8.84
N PHE A 819 19.00 -48.82 -8.79
CA PHE A 819 20.01 -48.19 -9.66
C PHE A 819 20.18 -48.89 -11.01
N GLN A 820 19.92 -50.19 -11.10
CA GLN A 820 20.04 -50.98 -12.34
C GLN A 820 18.72 -51.09 -13.12
N GLN A 821 17.60 -50.65 -12.53
CA GLN A 821 16.24 -50.69 -13.11
C GLN A 821 15.73 -52.10 -13.49
N ASN A 822 16.21 -53.16 -12.84
CA ASN A 822 15.72 -54.53 -13.09
C ASN A 822 14.22 -54.66 -12.78
N ILE A 823 13.76 -54.01 -11.71
CA ILE A 823 12.38 -53.97 -11.23
C ILE A 823 12.06 -52.54 -10.78
N ALA A 824 10.86 -52.03 -11.05
CA ALA A 824 10.41 -50.76 -10.50
C ALA A 824 10.07 -50.94 -9.02
N THR A 825 10.85 -50.29 -8.16
CA THR A 825 10.75 -50.46 -6.70
C THR A 825 10.52 -49.13 -6.01
N TYR A 826 9.72 -49.17 -4.94
CA TYR A 826 9.57 -48.08 -4.00
C TYR A 826 9.74 -48.58 -2.57
N PHE A 827 10.68 -47.98 -1.86
CA PHE A 827 10.91 -48.24 -0.46
C PHE A 827 10.60 -47.00 0.37
N ARG A 828 9.75 -47.20 1.38
CA ARG A 828 9.64 -46.33 2.54
C ARG A 828 10.03 -47.16 3.75
N SER A 829 10.89 -46.63 4.61
CA SER A 829 11.14 -47.30 5.88
C SER A 829 9.85 -47.34 6.71
N ILE A 830 9.55 -48.52 7.26
CA ILE A 830 8.39 -48.79 8.10
C ILE A 830 8.91 -49.32 9.44
N ALA A 831 8.26 -48.97 10.53
CA ALA A 831 8.59 -49.50 11.84
C ALA A 831 8.28 -51.02 11.87
N ARG A 832 9.27 -51.84 12.23
CA ARG A 832 9.07 -53.29 12.41
C ARG A 832 8.44 -53.62 13.78
N ASN A 833 8.85 -52.90 14.83
CA ASN A 833 8.43 -53.12 16.23
C ASN A 833 8.09 -51.82 17.01
N ASP A 834 8.43 -50.65 16.47
CA ASP A 834 8.12 -49.34 17.08
C ASP A 834 6.78 -48.78 16.57
N LYS A 835 6.16 -47.84 17.29
CA LYS A 835 4.95 -47.15 16.82
C LYS A 835 5.22 -46.22 15.62
N THR A 836 6.42 -45.66 15.51
CA THR A 836 6.82 -44.75 14.41
C THR A 836 8.22 -45.10 13.88
N CYS A 837 8.49 -44.76 12.61
CA CYS A 837 9.80 -44.99 11.98
C CYS A 837 10.82 -43.89 12.35
N ASP A 838 12.05 -44.28 12.67
CA ASP A 838 13.11 -43.36 13.05
C ASP A 838 14.37 -43.72 12.27
N PHE A 839 14.69 -42.91 11.26
CA PHE A 839 15.85 -43.11 10.38
C PHE A 839 17.15 -43.25 11.15
N TRP A 840 17.38 -42.44 12.18
CA TRP A 840 18.62 -42.47 12.97
C TRP A 840 18.76 -43.76 13.76
N LYS A 841 17.66 -44.29 14.28
CA LYS A 841 17.66 -45.58 15.01
C LYS A 841 17.68 -46.77 14.05
N ASN A 842 16.95 -46.69 12.94
CA ASN A 842 16.74 -47.80 12.03
C ASN A 842 17.92 -48.00 11.07
N PHE A 843 18.68 -46.95 10.74
CA PHE A 843 19.83 -47.00 9.82
C PHE A 843 21.07 -46.31 10.41
N PRO A 844 21.56 -46.73 11.59
CA PRO A 844 22.54 -45.99 12.37
C PRO A 844 23.93 -45.90 11.71
N HIS A 845 24.25 -46.79 10.77
CA HIS A 845 25.54 -46.77 10.08
C HIS A 845 25.62 -45.62 9.07
N ILE A 846 24.53 -45.40 8.31
CA ILE A 846 24.45 -44.35 7.30
C ILE A 846 23.86 -43.05 7.85
N ALA A 847 23.10 -43.08 8.96
CA ALA A 847 22.54 -41.88 9.57
C ALA A 847 23.61 -40.87 10.05
N LYS A 848 24.83 -41.34 10.32
CA LYS A 848 25.99 -40.50 10.66
C LYS A 848 26.44 -39.59 9.52
N ASP A 849 26.10 -39.97 8.28
CA ASP A 849 26.46 -39.18 7.10
C ASP A 849 25.47 -38.02 6.85
N PHE A 850 24.29 -38.03 7.48
CA PHE A 850 23.23 -37.04 7.26
C PHE A 850 23.23 -35.95 8.33
N CYS A 851 23.22 -34.70 7.88
CA CYS A 851 23.06 -33.51 8.69
C CYS A 851 21.68 -32.88 8.44
N LEU A 852 20.87 -32.80 9.49
CA LEU A 852 19.62 -32.02 9.44
C LEU A 852 19.95 -30.52 9.45
N PRO A 853 19.40 -29.71 8.52
CA PRO A 853 19.61 -28.27 8.53
C PRO A 853 19.20 -27.58 9.82
N ASP A 854 20.00 -26.61 10.26
CA ASP A 854 19.81 -25.92 11.55
C ASP A 854 18.44 -25.27 11.71
N ILE A 855 17.86 -24.75 10.62
CA ILE A 855 16.53 -24.12 10.60
C ILE A 855 15.41 -25.06 11.07
N PHE A 856 15.55 -26.38 10.87
CA PHE A 856 14.57 -27.38 11.29
C PHE A 856 14.96 -28.06 12.61
N ARG A 857 16.20 -27.88 13.06
CA ARG A 857 16.78 -28.63 14.18
C ARG A 857 16.00 -28.43 15.48
N LYS A 858 15.63 -27.20 15.81
CA LYS A 858 14.86 -26.87 17.03
C LYS A 858 13.50 -27.60 17.06
N THR A 859 12.85 -27.71 15.91
CA THR A 859 11.47 -28.26 15.80
C THR A 859 11.46 -29.76 15.65
N VAL A 860 12.38 -30.30 14.84
CA VAL A 860 12.50 -31.73 14.58
C VAL A 860 13.15 -32.47 15.75
N LEU A 861 14.06 -31.85 16.50
CA LEU A 861 14.69 -32.48 17.67
C LEU A 861 13.92 -32.27 18.98
N ASP A 862 12.80 -31.53 18.96
CA ASP A 862 11.90 -31.47 20.11
C ASP A 862 11.12 -32.79 20.23
N GLU A 863 11.43 -33.59 21.24
CA GLU A 863 10.80 -34.90 21.49
C GLU A 863 9.27 -34.82 21.62
N LYS A 864 8.71 -33.66 21.99
CA LYS A 864 7.25 -33.47 22.08
C LYS A 864 6.58 -33.27 20.73
N ARG A 865 7.34 -32.80 19.73
CA ARG A 865 6.85 -32.49 18.38
C ARG A 865 7.28 -33.52 17.35
N TYR A 866 8.48 -34.07 17.48
CA TYR A 866 8.99 -35.10 16.58
C TYR A 866 8.00 -36.27 16.45
N TRP A 867 7.83 -36.75 15.22
CA TRP A 867 6.95 -37.88 14.94
C TRP A 867 7.66 -39.03 14.25
N GLN A 868 8.20 -38.78 13.06
CA GLN A 868 8.73 -39.84 12.20
C GLN A 868 9.81 -39.29 11.26
N SER A 869 10.81 -40.11 10.96
CA SER A 869 11.77 -39.86 9.88
C SER A 869 11.90 -41.11 9.00
N CYS A 870 11.56 -40.95 7.72
CA CYS A 870 11.48 -42.04 6.76
C CYS A 870 12.59 -41.94 5.72
N LEU A 871 13.37 -43.01 5.54
CA LEU A 871 14.22 -43.19 4.38
C LEU A 871 13.34 -43.55 3.17
N ARG A 872 13.47 -42.80 2.08
CA ARG A 872 12.74 -43.00 0.83
C ARG A 872 13.73 -43.38 -0.27
N VAL A 873 13.54 -44.55 -0.89
CA VAL A 873 14.31 -45.00 -2.06
C VAL A 873 13.33 -45.33 -3.18
N SER A 874 13.62 -44.89 -4.41
CA SER A 874 12.69 -45.04 -5.53
C SER A 874 13.46 -45.27 -6.83
N SER A 875 13.08 -46.30 -7.59
CA SER A 875 13.52 -46.47 -8.98
C SER A 875 13.05 -45.27 -9.82
N GLU A 876 13.76 -45.03 -10.92
CA GLU A 876 13.37 -44.04 -11.91
C GLU A 876 11.96 -44.29 -12.46
N ASN A 877 11.24 -43.22 -12.77
CA ASN A 877 9.89 -43.20 -13.31
C ASN A 877 8.79 -43.81 -12.42
N VAL A 878 9.09 -44.07 -11.14
CA VAL A 878 8.07 -44.42 -10.16
C VAL A 878 7.34 -43.16 -9.70
N GLN A 879 6.01 -43.17 -9.83
CA GLN A 879 5.12 -42.09 -9.38
C GLN A 879 4.26 -42.58 -8.21
N LEU A 880 4.28 -41.81 -7.12
CA LEU A 880 3.42 -42.01 -5.96
C LEU A 880 2.03 -41.42 -6.19
N TRP A 881 1.03 -42.08 -5.61
CA TRP A 881 -0.34 -41.58 -5.61
C TRP A 881 -0.42 -40.20 -4.94
N THR A 882 -1.34 -39.38 -5.41
CA THR A 882 -1.59 -38.07 -4.82
C THR A 882 -2.26 -38.24 -3.46
N HIS A 883 -1.68 -37.66 -2.41
CA HIS A 883 -2.17 -37.72 -1.04
C HIS A 883 -1.85 -36.43 -0.28
N TYR A 884 -2.38 -36.27 0.93
CA TYR A 884 -1.92 -35.26 1.87
C TYR A 884 -1.45 -35.91 3.17
N ASP A 885 -0.59 -35.21 3.89
CA ASP A 885 -0.16 -35.58 5.24
C ASP A 885 -0.84 -34.68 6.28
N ILE A 886 -1.16 -35.25 7.44
CA ILE A 886 -1.78 -34.51 8.56
C ILE A 886 -0.75 -33.69 9.36
N MET A 887 0.53 -34.00 9.19
CA MET A 887 1.64 -33.35 9.88
C MET A 887 2.45 -32.49 8.91
N ASP A 888 3.10 -31.47 9.47
CA ASP A 888 4.09 -30.69 8.74
C ASP A 888 5.30 -31.59 8.48
N ASN A 889 5.89 -31.47 7.31
CA ASN A 889 7.04 -32.30 6.96
C ASN A 889 8.07 -31.60 6.07
N VAL A 890 9.28 -32.15 6.06
CA VAL A 890 10.34 -31.77 5.12
C VAL A 890 10.81 -32.98 4.33
N LEU A 891 10.95 -32.80 3.03
CA LEU A 891 11.55 -33.76 2.12
C LEU A 891 12.95 -33.28 1.72
N CYS A 892 13.97 -33.95 2.24
CA CYS A 892 15.38 -33.70 1.93
C CYS A 892 15.83 -34.61 0.78
N GLN A 893 16.21 -34.03 -0.36
CA GLN A 893 16.65 -34.75 -1.54
C GLN A 893 18.16 -34.98 -1.53
N ILE A 894 18.62 -36.24 -1.53
CA ILE A 894 20.05 -36.59 -1.33
C ILE A 894 20.67 -37.13 -2.61
N VAL A 895 20.04 -38.12 -3.26
CA VAL A 895 20.52 -38.75 -4.50
C VAL A 895 19.44 -38.71 -5.56
N GLY A 896 19.84 -38.44 -6.80
CA GLY A 896 18.94 -38.32 -7.94
C GLY A 896 18.03 -37.09 -7.83
N SER A 897 16.95 -37.10 -8.60
CA SER A 897 16.01 -35.98 -8.71
C SER A 897 14.56 -36.47 -8.63
N LYS A 898 13.69 -35.62 -8.06
CA LYS A 898 12.26 -35.89 -7.93
C LYS A 898 11.45 -34.69 -8.42
N LYS A 899 10.42 -34.94 -9.22
CA LYS A 899 9.37 -33.98 -9.53
C LYS A 899 8.29 -34.07 -8.47
N VAL A 900 7.90 -32.95 -7.90
CA VAL A 900 6.81 -32.84 -6.92
C VAL A 900 5.74 -31.90 -7.49
N LEU A 901 4.52 -32.40 -7.56
CA LEU A 901 3.32 -31.60 -7.81
C LEU A 901 2.63 -31.36 -6.48
N LEU A 902 2.27 -30.11 -6.18
CA LEU A 902 1.66 -29.67 -4.92
C LEU A 902 0.36 -28.93 -5.19
N TYR A 903 -0.64 -29.15 -4.33
CA TYR A 903 -1.94 -28.50 -4.40
C TYR A 903 -2.38 -28.02 -3.00
N PRO A 904 -2.98 -26.82 -2.91
CA PRO A 904 -3.50 -26.29 -1.65
C PRO A 904 -4.70 -27.11 -1.13
N PRO A 905 -5.01 -27.06 0.19
CA PRO A 905 -6.10 -27.83 0.80
C PRO A 905 -7.51 -27.60 0.20
N ASN A 906 -7.76 -26.47 -0.45
CA ASN A 906 -9.04 -26.20 -1.14
C ASN A 906 -9.24 -27.01 -2.44
N ALA A 907 -8.19 -27.66 -2.96
CA ALA A 907 -8.27 -28.55 -4.12
C ALA A 907 -8.91 -29.93 -3.80
N TYR A 908 -9.39 -30.14 -2.57
CA TYR A 908 -9.95 -31.41 -2.09
C TYR A 908 -11.02 -32.00 -3.02
N THR A 909 -11.95 -31.16 -3.50
CA THR A 909 -13.04 -31.59 -4.40
C THR A 909 -12.52 -31.93 -5.80
N ASP A 910 -11.64 -31.09 -6.36
CA ASP A 910 -11.09 -31.26 -7.70
C ASP A 910 -10.23 -32.53 -7.78
N LEU A 911 -9.49 -32.84 -6.72
CA LEU A 911 -8.71 -34.06 -6.59
C LEU A 911 -9.56 -35.30 -6.30
N ARG A 912 -10.87 -35.15 -6.08
CA ARG A 912 -11.82 -36.24 -5.76
C ARG A 912 -11.30 -37.11 -4.61
N MET A 913 -10.88 -36.44 -3.54
CA MET A 913 -10.28 -37.09 -2.38
C MET A 913 -11.25 -38.10 -1.73
N ARG A 914 -10.70 -39.24 -1.31
CA ARG A 914 -11.35 -40.20 -0.43
C ARG A 914 -10.37 -40.53 0.69
N ASP A 915 -10.75 -40.17 1.92
CA ASP A 915 -9.85 -40.19 3.06
C ASP A 915 -8.58 -39.36 2.72
N SER A 916 -7.38 -39.88 2.95
CA SER A 916 -6.12 -39.17 2.69
C SER A 916 -5.59 -39.29 1.25
N VAL A 917 -6.30 -39.97 0.33
CA VAL A 917 -5.81 -40.27 -1.03
C VAL A 917 -6.75 -39.77 -2.14
N SER A 918 -6.16 -39.34 -3.24
CA SER A 918 -6.88 -38.91 -4.45
C SER A 918 -7.36 -40.10 -5.29
N ARG A 919 -8.53 -39.98 -5.91
CA ARG A 919 -8.98 -40.93 -6.95
C ARG A 919 -8.39 -40.64 -8.33
N ILE A 920 -7.73 -39.50 -8.51
CA ILE A 920 -7.11 -39.11 -9.77
C ILE A 920 -5.66 -39.57 -9.75
N LEU A 921 -5.39 -40.63 -10.53
CA LEU A 921 -4.06 -41.25 -10.62
C LEU A 921 -3.07 -40.43 -11.45
N ASP A 922 -3.57 -39.61 -12.36
CA ASP A 922 -2.75 -38.82 -13.29
C ASP A 922 -3.18 -37.35 -13.30
N PRO A 923 -2.97 -36.62 -12.19
CA PRO A 923 -3.39 -35.23 -12.08
C PRO A 923 -2.61 -34.32 -13.02
N GLU A 924 -1.46 -34.77 -13.55
CA GLU A 924 -0.63 -34.01 -14.48
C GLU A 924 -1.28 -33.84 -15.86
N ASN A 925 -2.06 -34.83 -16.29
CA ASN A 925 -2.78 -34.81 -17.57
C ASN A 925 -4.22 -34.31 -17.45
N ASP A 926 -4.71 -34.02 -16.24
CA ASP A 926 -6.00 -33.36 -16.03
C ASP A 926 -5.85 -31.84 -16.25
N PRO A 927 -6.55 -31.23 -17.23
CA PRO A 927 -6.36 -29.82 -17.56
C PRO A 927 -6.67 -28.84 -16.42
N VAL A 928 -7.63 -29.19 -15.54
CA VAL A 928 -8.06 -28.34 -14.42
C VAL A 928 -7.02 -28.41 -13.31
N LEU A 929 -6.61 -29.63 -12.93
CA LEU A 929 -5.60 -29.82 -11.90
C LEU A 929 -4.24 -29.29 -12.34
N ARG A 930 -3.84 -29.54 -13.58
CA ARG A 930 -2.56 -29.09 -14.14
C ARG A 930 -2.42 -27.56 -14.12
N LYS A 931 -3.54 -26.84 -14.29
CA LYS A 931 -3.60 -25.37 -14.19
C LYS A 931 -3.33 -24.89 -12.76
N ASN A 932 -3.77 -25.65 -11.75
CA ASN A 932 -3.74 -25.26 -10.34
C ASN A 932 -2.57 -25.89 -9.55
N ALA A 933 -1.73 -26.72 -10.18
CA ALA A 933 -0.60 -27.38 -9.55
C ALA A 933 0.63 -26.46 -9.42
N LEU A 934 1.23 -26.41 -8.22
CA LEU A 934 2.61 -25.98 -8.04
C LEU A 934 3.54 -27.14 -8.42
N GLU A 935 4.63 -26.85 -9.14
CA GLU A 935 5.54 -27.88 -9.64
C GLU A 935 6.99 -27.53 -9.30
N ILE A 936 7.73 -28.52 -8.84
CA ILE A 936 9.17 -28.38 -8.58
C ILE A 936 9.92 -29.65 -8.91
N VAL A 937 11.16 -29.50 -9.37
CA VAL A 937 12.12 -30.60 -9.49
C VAL A 937 13.20 -30.41 -8.44
N LEU A 938 13.22 -31.27 -7.43
CA LEU A 938 14.23 -31.28 -6.38
C LEU A 938 15.52 -31.93 -6.88
N GLN A 939 16.64 -31.23 -6.69
CA GLN A 939 17.99 -31.70 -6.96
C GLN A 939 18.68 -32.16 -5.67
N PRO A 940 19.79 -32.92 -5.77
CA PRO A 940 20.62 -33.23 -4.60
C PRO A 940 20.99 -31.96 -3.81
N GLY A 941 20.59 -31.91 -2.54
CA GLY A 941 20.82 -30.80 -1.61
C GLY A 941 19.60 -29.90 -1.42
N ASP A 942 18.55 -30.07 -2.22
CA ASP A 942 17.31 -29.31 -2.04
C ASP A 942 16.46 -29.90 -0.91
N VAL A 943 15.80 -29.03 -0.14
CA VAL A 943 14.88 -29.40 0.94
C VAL A 943 13.53 -28.72 0.69
N LEU A 944 12.46 -29.50 0.66
CA LEU A 944 11.11 -29.00 0.46
C LEU A 944 10.31 -29.11 1.76
N PHE A 945 9.87 -27.98 2.30
CA PHE A 945 8.86 -27.95 3.35
C PHE A 945 7.47 -28.15 2.75
N ILE A 946 6.71 -29.08 3.30
CA ILE A 946 5.33 -29.39 2.93
C ILE A 946 4.47 -29.19 4.20
N PRO A 947 3.63 -28.15 4.26
CA PRO A 947 2.73 -27.95 5.38
C PRO A 947 1.66 -29.04 5.42
N ALA A 948 1.14 -29.32 6.61
CA ALA A 948 0.02 -30.25 6.77
C ALA A 948 -1.16 -29.88 5.85
N LEU A 949 -1.87 -30.91 5.38
CA LEU A 949 -3.02 -30.87 4.48
C LEU A 949 -2.73 -30.48 3.03
N TRP A 950 -1.48 -30.14 2.68
CA TRP A 950 -1.11 -29.92 1.28
C TRP A 950 -1.06 -31.25 0.52
N PHE A 951 -1.82 -31.31 -0.57
CA PHE A 951 -1.83 -32.49 -1.43
C PHE A 951 -0.57 -32.50 -2.29
N HIS A 952 0.02 -33.66 -2.49
CA HIS A 952 1.21 -33.79 -3.30
C HIS A 952 1.30 -35.13 -4.03
N SER A 953 1.91 -35.10 -5.21
CA SER A 953 2.29 -36.26 -6.01
C SER A 953 3.77 -36.16 -6.34
N ILE A 954 4.50 -37.27 -6.18
CA ILE A 954 5.95 -37.31 -6.32
C ILE A 954 6.32 -38.33 -7.40
N THR A 955 7.11 -37.90 -8.37
CA THR A 955 7.66 -38.76 -9.43
C THR A 955 9.18 -38.74 -9.36
N ALA A 956 9.82 -39.90 -9.23
CA ALA A 956 11.27 -40.00 -9.33
C ALA A 956 11.71 -39.87 -10.79
N LEU A 957 12.54 -38.87 -11.11
CA LEU A 957 13.05 -38.64 -12.47
C LEU A 957 14.38 -39.37 -12.73
N SER A 958 14.98 -39.94 -11.69
CA SER A 958 16.18 -40.80 -11.71
C SER A 958 16.15 -41.70 -10.47
N PRO A 959 17.00 -42.74 -10.38
CA PRO A 959 17.16 -43.51 -9.14
C PRO A 959 17.44 -42.56 -7.99
N SER A 960 16.57 -42.58 -6.96
CA SER A 960 16.52 -41.48 -6.01
C SER A 960 16.42 -41.92 -4.56
N ILE A 961 17.22 -41.26 -3.72
CA ILE A 961 17.25 -41.42 -2.26
C ILE A 961 16.98 -40.07 -1.60
N GLY A 962 16.09 -40.05 -0.62
CA GLY A 962 15.80 -38.88 0.20
C GLY A 962 15.33 -39.26 1.60
N ILE A 963 15.28 -38.27 2.50
CA ILE A 963 14.77 -38.44 3.86
C ILE A 963 13.57 -37.52 4.05
N ASN A 964 12.44 -38.09 4.48
CA ASN A 964 11.23 -37.34 4.77
C ASN A 964 10.98 -37.31 6.28
N ILE A 965 10.87 -36.13 6.87
CA ILE A 965 10.80 -35.95 8.33
C ILE A 965 9.52 -35.23 8.70
N PHE A 966 8.78 -35.76 9.67
CA PHE A 966 7.45 -35.31 10.07
C PHE A 966 7.44 -34.87 11.55
N TRP A 967 6.68 -33.82 11.85
CA TRP A 967 6.45 -33.37 13.21
C TRP A 967 5.03 -32.82 13.42
N LYS A 968 4.61 -32.84 14.68
CA LYS A 968 3.33 -32.29 15.14
C LYS A 968 3.44 -30.78 15.23
N HIS A 969 2.65 -30.10 14.40
CA HIS A 969 2.52 -28.64 14.47
C HIS A 969 1.53 -28.20 15.55
N LEU A 970 0.55 -29.05 15.87
CA LEU A 970 -0.41 -28.88 16.97
C LEU A 970 -0.01 -29.67 18.21
N ASP A 971 -0.75 -29.49 19.30
CA ASP A 971 -0.58 -30.26 20.52
C ASP A 971 -0.82 -31.76 20.30
N SER A 972 -0.09 -32.61 21.03
CA SER A 972 -0.11 -34.06 20.84
C SER A 972 -1.49 -34.71 21.04
N ASN A 973 -2.41 -34.07 21.77
CA ASN A 973 -3.77 -34.54 22.01
C ASN A 973 -4.71 -34.42 20.79
N TYR A 974 -4.34 -33.65 19.76
CA TYR A 974 -5.10 -33.57 18.51
C TYR A 974 -4.88 -34.79 17.60
N TYR A 975 -3.81 -35.54 17.84
CA TYR A 975 -3.38 -36.67 17.00
C TYR A 975 -3.72 -38.01 17.66
N SER A 976 -4.08 -39.00 16.84
CA SER A 976 -4.38 -40.35 17.33
C SER A 976 -3.11 -41.06 17.82
N SER A 977 -3.17 -41.65 19.02
CA SER A 977 -2.07 -42.45 19.60
C SER A 977 -1.84 -43.80 18.90
N ASN A 978 -2.75 -44.20 18.00
CA ASN A 978 -2.76 -45.47 17.29
C ASN A 978 -2.49 -45.31 15.79
N ASP A 979 -2.15 -44.10 15.33
CA ASP A 979 -1.82 -43.83 13.93
C ASP A 979 -0.33 -44.03 13.68
N ASN A 980 0.08 -45.25 13.33
CA ASN A 980 1.49 -45.53 13.07
C ASN A 980 2.01 -44.92 11.74
N TYR A 981 1.11 -44.44 10.87
CA TYR A 981 1.44 -43.98 9.52
C TYR A 981 1.31 -42.46 9.34
N GLY A 982 0.72 -41.75 10.30
CA GLY A 982 0.50 -40.30 10.24
C GLY A 982 -0.62 -39.88 9.27
N ASN A 983 -1.51 -40.81 8.93
CA ASN A 983 -2.52 -40.64 7.89
C ASN A 983 -3.95 -40.49 8.43
N HIS A 984 -4.14 -40.54 9.75
CA HIS A 984 -5.45 -40.34 10.37
C HIS A 984 -5.72 -38.83 10.53
N ASP A 985 -6.91 -38.40 10.10
CA ASP A 985 -7.40 -37.05 10.38
C ASP A 985 -7.32 -36.73 11.88
N LEU A 986 -7.22 -35.44 12.22
CA LEU A 986 -7.17 -35.01 13.61
C LEU A 986 -8.42 -35.48 14.38
N ILE A 987 -8.26 -35.84 15.66
CA ILE A 987 -9.36 -36.37 16.49
C ILE A 987 -10.60 -35.47 16.43
N PRO A 988 -10.50 -34.13 16.59
CA PRO A 988 -11.68 -33.26 16.51
C PRO A 988 -12.31 -33.25 15.11
N MET A 989 -11.54 -33.43 14.04
CA MET A 989 -12.08 -33.51 12.68
C MET A 989 -12.89 -34.79 12.49
N ILE A 990 -12.40 -35.91 13.01
CA ILE A 990 -13.09 -37.20 12.97
C ILE A 990 -14.39 -37.13 13.79
N GLU A 991 -14.31 -36.61 15.02
CA GLU A 991 -15.47 -36.47 15.92
C GLU A 991 -16.54 -35.54 15.33
N ALA A 992 -16.14 -34.38 14.80
CA ALA A 992 -17.05 -33.44 14.16
C ALA A 992 -17.70 -34.07 12.92
N ARG A 993 -16.92 -34.73 12.05
CA ARG A 993 -17.44 -35.39 10.85
C ARG A 993 -18.43 -36.49 11.23
N LYS A 994 -18.10 -37.33 12.21
CA LYS A 994 -18.99 -38.41 12.69
C LYS A 994 -20.31 -37.85 13.22
N LYS A 995 -20.24 -36.87 14.13
CA LYS A 995 -21.43 -36.24 14.72
C LYS A 995 -22.32 -35.60 13.67
N LEU A 996 -21.72 -34.89 12.71
CA LEU A 996 -22.46 -34.22 11.64
C LEU A 996 -23.12 -35.25 10.70
N ILE A 997 -22.41 -36.32 10.34
CA ILE A 997 -22.96 -37.41 9.52
C ILE A 997 -24.13 -38.08 10.23
N GLU A 998 -24.03 -38.39 11.52
CA GLU A 998 -25.13 -38.99 12.29
C GLU A 998 -26.35 -38.06 12.32
N GLN A 999 -26.16 -36.77 12.63
CA GLN A 999 -27.26 -35.79 12.65
C GLN A 999 -27.92 -35.61 11.29
N VAL A 1000 -27.11 -35.55 10.22
CA VAL A 1000 -27.61 -35.43 8.85
C VAL A 1000 -28.32 -36.73 8.46
N GLN A 1001 -27.79 -37.92 8.77
CA GLN A 1001 -28.46 -39.19 8.46
C GLN A 1001 -29.83 -39.29 9.15
N ASP A 1002 -29.92 -38.88 10.41
CA ASP A 1002 -31.18 -38.84 11.16
C ASP A 1002 -32.17 -37.86 10.52
N ALA A 1003 -31.73 -36.63 10.21
CA ALA A 1003 -32.58 -35.63 9.55
C ALA A 1003 -33.03 -36.07 8.14
N MET A 1004 -32.15 -36.73 7.39
CA MET A 1004 -32.40 -37.21 6.03
C MET A 1004 -33.26 -38.46 5.98
N SER A 1005 -33.47 -39.15 7.11
CA SER A 1005 -34.37 -40.31 7.19
C SER A 1005 -35.80 -39.94 6.80
N ALA A 1006 -36.25 -38.73 7.14
CA ALA A 1006 -37.55 -38.17 6.79
C ALA A 1006 -37.65 -37.66 5.35
N VAL A 1007 -36.52 -37.47 4.65
CA VAL A 1007 -36.47 -37.03 3.25
C VAL A 1007 -36.63 -38.24 2.33
N PRO A 1008 -37.51 -38.21 1.32
CA PRO A 1008 -37.68 -39.34 0.40
C PRO A 1008 -36.38 -39.65 -0.36
N VAL A 1009 -36.08 -40.93 -0.58
CA VAL A 1009 -34.79 -41.43 -1.08
C VAL A 1009 -34.31 -40.70 -2.35
N GLY A 1010 -35.21 -40.44 -3.31
CA GLY A 1010 -34.88 -39.75 -4.57
C GLY A 1010 -34.46 -38.28 -4.41
N TYR A 1011 -34.81 -37.64 -3.30
CA TYR A 1011 -34.53 -36.22 -3.03
C TYR A 1011 -33.31 -36.04 -2.13
N ARG A 1012 -32.85 -37.12 -1.47
CA ARG A 1012 -31.80 -37.02 -0.45
C ARG A 1012 -30.52 -36.42 -0.98
N ASN A 1013 -30.08 -36.82 -2.18
CA ASN A 1013 -28.86 -36.30 -2.78
C ASN A 1013 -28.97 -34.80 -3.12
N PHE A 1014 -30.12 -34.35 -3.60
CA PHE A 1014 -30.38 -32.95 -3.90
C PHE A 1014 -30.35 -32.09 -2.62
N THR A 1015 -31.04 -32.52 -1.57
CA THR A 1015 -31.04 -31.82 -0.28
C THR A 1015 -29.64 -31.80 0.36
N LEU A 1016 -28.86 -32.88 0.24
CA LEU A 1016 -27.48 -32.89 0.73
C LEU A 1016 -26.58 -31.91 -0.04
N GLN A 1017 -26.80 -31.72 -1.34
CA GLN A 1017 -26.08 -30.71 -2.12
C GLN A 1017 -26.45 -29.30 -1.67
N GLN A 1018 -27.73 -29.02 -1.44
CA GLN A 1018 -28.18 -27.73 -0.91
C GLN A 1018 -27.56 -27.44 0.46
N ILE A 1019 -27.62 -28.39 1.40
CA ILE A 1019 -26.99 -28.25 2.72
C ILE A 1019 -25.48 -28.01 2.59
N ALA A 1020 -24.81 -28.72 1.70
CA ALA A 1020 -23.37 -28.54 1.48
C ALA A 1020 -23.05 -27.15 0.94
N ASP A 1021 -23.89 -26.59 0.06
CA ASP A 1021 -23.70 -25.25 -0.48
C ASP A 1021 -24.07 -24.16 0.53
N ASP A 1022 -25.14 -24.34 1.31
CA ASP A 1022 -25.52 -23.46 2.42
C ASP A 1022 -24.41 -23.39 3.49
N LEU A 1023 -23.82 -24.54 3.85
CA LEU A 1023 -22.73 -24.62 4.82
C LEU A 1023 -21.42 -24.02 4.29
N LYS A 1024 -21.16 -24.05 2.98
CA LYS A 1024 -20.01 -23.34 2.39
C LYS A 1024 -20.14 -21.83 2.54
N ASN A 1025 -21.38 -21.31 2.56
CA ASN A 1025 -21.70 -19.89 2.71
C ASN A 1025 -21.78 -19.42 4.18
N TYR A 1026 -21.71 -20.34 5.16
CA TYR A 1026 -21.78 -20.03 6.59
C TYR A 1026 -20.41 -19.64 7.22
N ARG A 1027 -19.34 -19.54 6.44
CA ARG A 1027 -17.96 -19.36 6.93
C ARG A 1027 -17.55 -17.91 7.17
#